data_AF-B5AZK3-F1
#
_entry.id   AF-B5AZK3-F1
#
_cell.length_a   1.000
_cell.length_b   1.000
_cell.length_c   1.000
_cell.angle_alpha   90.00
_cell.angle_beta   90.00
_cell.angle_gamma   90.00
#
_symmetry.space_group_name_H-M   'P 1'
#
loop_
_entity.id
_entity.type
_entity.pdbx_description
1 polymer ?
#
loop_
_entity_poly.entity_id
_entity_poly.type
_entity_poly.pdbx_seq_one_letter_code
_entity_poly.pdbx_strand_id
1 'polypeptide(L)'
;NEKTGRNALQSGKPIGKLVSYRTNFQESWLWKNVSIGRSGSRKLIEVVPDTTTSWYLTGFSIDPVYGLGIIKKPIQFTTVQPFYIVENLPYSIKRGEAVVLQFTLFNNLGAEYIADVTLYNVANQTEFVGRPDTDLSYTKSVSVPPKVGVPISFLIKARKLGEMAVRVKASIMLGHETDALEKVIRVMPESLAQPKMDTSFFCFDDYKNQTFPFNLDINKKADNGSKKIEFRLNPNLLTMVIKNLDNLLAVPTGCGEQNMVKFVPNILVLDYLYATGSKEQHLIDKATNLLRQGYQNQMRYRQTDGSFGVWEKSGSSVFLTAFVATSMQTASKYMNDIDAAMVEKALDWLASKQHSSGRFDETGKVWHKDMQGGLRNGVALTSYVLTALLENDIAKVKHAVVIQNGMNYLSNQLALINNPYDLSIATYAMMLNGHTMKKEALDKLIDMSISDNNKKERYWGTTNQIETTAYALLSFVMAEKYLDGIPVMNWLVNQRYVTGSFPRTQDTFVGLKALTKLAEKISPSRNDYTVQLKYKKSTKYFNINSEQIDVQNFLEIPEDTKKLEINVGGIGFGLLEVIYQFDLNLVNFEHRFKLDLEKQNTGSDYELRLRVCANYIPELTDSQSNMALIEVTLPSGYVVDRNPISEQTTVNPIQNMEIRYGGTSVVLYYYNMGTERNCFTVPAYRRFKVALKRPAYVVVYDYSNT
;
A
#
# COMPACT_ATOMS: atom_id res chain seq x y z
N ASN A 1 63.24 -43.09 41.05
CA ASN A 1 64.16 -43.19 39.89
C ASN A 1 63.31 -43.33 38.64
N GLU A 2 63.34 -42.51 37.59
CA GLU A 2 64.01 -41.25 37.27
C GLU A 2 63.15 -40.52 36.21
N LYS A 3 63.36 -39.20 36.18
CA LYS A 3 62.85 -38.16 35.27
C LYS A 3 62.97 -38.46 33.76
N THR A 4 62.03 -37.91 32.98
CA THR A 4 62.20 -36.92 31.87
C THR A 4 60.93 -36.97 30.99
N GLY A 5 60.23 -35.92 30.56
CA GLY A 5 60.50 -34.49 30.43
C GLY A 5 60.58 -34.10 28.95
N ARG A 6 59.47 -33.62 28.34
CA ARG A 6 59.43 -32.54 27.30
C ARG A 6 58.02 -32.27 26.70
N ASN A 7 57.48 -31.12 27.09
CA ASN A 7 56.77 -30.10 26.29
C ASN A 7 55.76 -30.52 25.20
N ALA A 8 54.47 -30.46 25.53
CA ALA A 8 53.41 -30.17 24.58
C ALA A 8 53.03 -28.68 24.69
N LEU A 9 53.39 -27.90 23.67
CA LEU A 9 52.91 -26.53 23.44
C LEU A 9 51.38 -26.57 23.25
N GLN A 10 50.62 -26.11 24.24
CA GLN A 10 49.21 -25.77 24.06
C GLN A 10 49.13 -24.47 23.24
N SER A 11 48.86 -24.58 21.95
CA SER A 11 48.45 -23.46 21.11
C SER A 11 47.01 -23.06 21.52
N GLY A 12 46.89 -22.05 22.37
CA GLY A 12 45.61 -21.40 22.66
C GLY A 12 45.05 -20.76 21.38
N LYS A 13 43.90 -21.26 20.90
CA LYS A 13 43.08 -20.53 19.94
C LYS A 13 42.51 -19.29 20.66
N PRO A 14 42.64 -18.07 20.11
CA PRO A 14 41.94 -16.92 20.65
C PRO A 14 40.44 -17.17 20.49
N ILE A 15 39.70 -17.17 21.60
CA ILE A 15 38.25 -17.14 21.60
C ILE A 15 37.86 -15.75 21.08
N GLY A 16 37.73 -15.62 19.76
CA GLY A 16 37.18 -14.42 19.15
C GLY A 16 35.74 -14.26 19.61
N LYS A 17 35.44 -13.14 20.29
CA LYS A 17 34.09 -12.73 20.65
C LYS A 17 33.25 -12.76 19.36
N LEU A 18 32.20 -13.57 19.29
CA LEU A 18 31.26 -13.54 18.16
C LEU A 18 30.70 -12.12 18.06
N VAL A 19 30.98 -11.44 16.96
CA VAL A 19 30.52 -10.06 16.74
C VAL A 19 29.06 -10.13 16.30
N SER A 20 28.17 -9.66 17.18
CA SER A 20 26.75 -9.50 16.88
C SER A 20 26.56 -8.22 16.06
N TYR A 21 25.75 -8.29 15.00
CA TYR A 21 25.35 -7.10 14.25
C TYR A 21 24.27 -6.36 15.05
N ARG A 22 24.46 -5.06 15.25
CA ARG A 22 23.41 -4.20 15.82
C ARG A 22 22.27 -4.10 14.82
N THR A 23 21.14 -4.68 15.19
CA THR A 23 19.89 -4.63 14.44
C THR A 23 18.78 -3.96 15.25
N ASN A 24 18.93 -3.86 16.58
CA ASN A 24 17.92 -3.34 17.49
C ASN A 24 18.19 -1.90 17.93
N PHE A 25 17.52 -0.95 17.27
CA PHE A 25 17.58 0.49 17.55
C PHE A 25 16.23 1.03 18.04
N GLN A 26 15.53 0.28 18.90
CA GLN A 26 14.19 0.65 19.40
C GLN A 26 14.19 1.98 20.17
N GLU A 27 13.17 2.81 19.93
CA GLU A 27 12.92 4.05 20.68
C GLU A 27 12.33 3.79 22.08
N SER A 28 11.61 2.68 22.27
CA SER A 28 11.00 2.29 23.56
C SER A 28 11.54 0.96 24.08
N TRP A 29 11.93 0.89 25.35
CA TRP A 29 12.45 -0.32 26.01
C TRP A 29 11.92 -0.42 27.46
N LEU A 30 11.78 -1.64 27.98
CA LEU A 30 11.22 -1.95 29.32
C LEU A 30 9.75 -1.53 29.55
N TRP A 31 8.92 -1.46 28.51
CA TRP A 31 7.46 -1.34 28.66
C TRP A 31 6.85 -2.70 29.05
N LYS A 32 6.92 -3.04 30.35
CA LYS A 32 6.55 -4.37 30.89
C LYS A 32 5.70 -4.24 32.15
N ASN A 33 4.85 -5.24 32.40
CA ASN A 33 4.20 -5.44 33.69
C ASN A 33 4.66 -6.75 34.33
N VAL A 34 4.69 -6.81 35.67
CA VAL A 34 5.14 -7.99 36.41
C VAL A 34 4.52 -8.01 37.81
N SER A 35 4.28 -9.22 38.37
CA SER A 35 3.78 -9.41 39.74
C SER A 35 4.88 -9.90 40.69
N ILE A 36 4.99 -9.29 41.88
CA ILE A 36 6.10 -9.52 42.83
C ILE A 36 6.12 -10.95 43.41
N GLY A 37 4.99 -11.65 43.45
CA GLY A 37 4.90 -13.05 43.90
C GLY A 37 5.04 -13.23 45.42
N ARG A 38 5.00 -14.50 45.88
CA ARG A 38 4.89 -14.85 47.32
C ARG A 38 6.12 -14.49 48.16
N SER A 39 7.29 -14.38 47.54
CA SER A 39 8.56 -14.04 48.21
C SER A 39 8.71 -12.55 48.56
N GLY A 40 7.74 -11.70 48.18
CA GLY A 40 7.84 -10.25 48.35
C GLY A 40 8.91 -9.59 47.49
N SER A 41 9.50 -10.32 46.53
CA SER A 41 10.52 -9.79 45.61
C SER A 41 10.51 -10.53 44.28
N ARG A 42 10.81 -9.81 43.20
CA ARG A 42 10.97 -10.39 41.85
C ARG A 42 12.16 -9.79 41.12
N LYS A 43 12.84 -10.63 40.36
CA LYS A 43 13.93 -10.24 39.45
C LYS A 43 13.45 -10.40 38.01
N LEU A 44 13.56 -9.32 37.24
CA LEU A 44 13.34 -9.32 35.80
C LEU A 44 14.71 -9.12 35.14
N ILE A 45 15.03 -9.95 34.16
CA ILE A 45 16.28 -9.89 33.40
C ILE A 45 15.91 -9.54 31.98
N GLU A 46 16.46 -8.45 31.46
CA GLU A 46 16.16 -7.91 30.14
C GLU A 46 17.46 -7.48 29.46
N VAL A 47 17.49 -7.60 28.13
CA VAL A 47 18.64 -7.20 27.32
C VAL A 47 18.53 -5.71 27.00
N VAL A 48 19.61 -4.98 27.23
CA VAL A 48 19.69 -3.55 26.94
C VAL A 48 19.81 -3.34 25.42
N PRO A 49 19.07 -2.39 24.82
CA PRO A 49 19.15 -2.13 23.38
C PRO A 49 20.55 -1.68 22.96
N ASP A 50 20.91 -1.96 21.71
CA ASP A 50 22.26 -1.73 21.15
C ASP A 50 22.54 -0.25 20.80
N THR A 51 22.05 0.67 21.63
CA THR A 51 22.12 2.12 21.41
C THR A 51 22.96 2.81 22.47
N THR A 52 23.71 3.84 22.05
CA THR A 52 24.44 4.72 22.96
C THR A 52 23.52 5.87 23.39
N THR A 53 22.91 5.76 24.58
CA THR A 53 21.91 6.73 25.07
C THR A 53 21.90 6.82 26.60
N SER A 54 21.15 7.79 27.12
CA SER A 54 20.80 7.91 28.53
C SER A 54 19.39 7.37 28.76
N TRP A 55 19.24 6.39 29.65
CA TRP A 55 17.97 5.77 29.99
C TRP A 55 17.39 6.37 31.27
N TYR A 56 16.07 6.57 31.26
CA TYR A 56 15.27 6.89 32.43
C TYR A 56 14.27 5.75 32.69
N LEU A 57 14.60 4.90 33.65
CA LEU A 57 13.76 3.77 34.05
C LEU A 57 12.82 4.18 35.19
N THR A 58 11.53 4.05 34.95
CA THR A 58 10.47 4.30 35.94
C THR A 58 9.80 3.01 36.36
N GLY A 59 9.12 3.02 37.50
CA GLY A 59 8.39 1.86 38.00
C GLY A 59 7.44 2.24 39.13
N PHE A 60 6.27 1.62 39.13
CA PHE A 60 5.27 1.72 40.18
C PHE A 60 4.59 0.35 40.37
N SER A 61 3.95 0.15 41.50
CA SER A 61 3.22 -1.06 41.86
C SER A 61 1.86 -0.68 42.42
N ILE A 62 0.84 -1.47 42.12
CA ILE A 62 -0.50 -1.30 42.70
C ILE A 62 -0.87 -2.63 43.37
N ASP A 63 -1.01 -2.62 44.68
CA ASP A 63 -1.51 -3.75 45.45
C ASP A 63 -3.00 -3.56 45.77
N PRO A 64 -3.87 -4.59 45.64
CA PRO A 64 -5.29 -4.47 45.92
C PRO A 64 -5.66 -4.05 47.35
N VAL A 65 -4.77 -4.28 48.32
CA VAL A 65 -4.96 -3.95 49.75
C VAL A 65 -4.15 -2.72 50.12
N TYR A 66 -2.87 -2.68 49.75
CA TYR A 66 -1.93 -1.63 50.18
C TYR A 66 -1.86 -0.42 49.23
N GLY A 67 -2.51 -0.49 48.07
CA GLY A 67 -2.61 0.63 47.13
C GLY A 67 -1.34 0.88 46.31
N LEU A 68 -1.13 2.14 45.94
CA LEU A 68 -0.07 2.58 45.02
C LEU A 68 1.28 2.74 45.73
N GLY A 69 2.31 2.07 45.24
CA GLY A 69 3.71 2.26 45.60
C GLY A 69 4.52 2.77 44.40
N ILE A 70 5.36 3.78 44.60
CA ILE A 70 6.20 4.37 43.56
C ILE A 70 7.65 4.42 44.06
N ILE A 71 8.61 4.25 43.14
CA ILE A 71 10.03 4.45 43.44
C ILE A 71 10.33 5.93 43.75
N LYS A 72 11.25 6.21 44.69
CA LYS A 72 11.55 7.60 45.13
C LYS A 72 12.02 8.52 43.99
N LYS A 73 12.76 7.99 43.03
CA LYS A 73 13.25 8.71 41.85
C LYS A 73 13.45 7.72 40.69
N PRO A 74 13.28 8.16 39.43
CA PRO A 74 13.64 7.35 38.27
C PRO A 74 15.10 6.89 38.34
N ILE A 75 15.35 5.65 37.93
CA ILE A 75 16.71 5.11 37.82
C ILE A 75 17.29 5.64 36.51
N GLN A 76 18.44 6.30 36.60
CA GLN A 76 19.16 6.85 35.45
C GLN A 76 20.46 6.08 35.25
N PHE A 77 20.71 5.65 34.02
CA PHE A 77 22.00 5.07 33.64
C PHE A 77 22.25 5.33 32.16
N THR A 78 23.52 5.36 31.78
CA THR A 78 23.92 5.52 30.38
C THR A 78 24.43 4.21 29.83
N THR A 79 24.09 3.95 28.58
CA THR A 79 24.71 2.90 27.78
C THR A 79 25.71 3.61 26.89
N VAL A 80 27.00 3.50 27.21
CA VAL A 80 28.07 4.10 26.41
C VAL A 80 28.86 2.98 25.78
N GLN A 81 28.73 2.81 24.47
CA GLN A 81 29.57 1.87 23.76
C GLN A 81 31.01 2.40 23.74
N PRO A 82 32.03 1.60 24.12
CA PRO A 82 33.43 2.01 24.09
C PRO A 82 33.86 2.52 22.71
N PHE A 83 33.32 1.92 21.66
CA PHE A 83 33.55 2.26 20.27
C PHE A 83 32.34 1.88 19.43
N TYR A 84 31.92 2.75 18.51
CA TYR A 84 30.78 2.49 17.63
C TYR A 84 30.88 3.23 16.29
N ILE A 85 30.14 2.75 15.30
CA ILE A 85 30.01 3.33 13.97
C ILE A 85 28.56 3.75 13.70
N VAL A 86 28.36 4.89 13.05
CA VAL A 86 27.03 5.40 12.66
C VAL A 86 26.98 5.56 11.15
N GLU A 87 25.90 5.09 10.52
CA GLU A 87 25.68 5.24 9.10
C GLU A 87 25.03 6.56 8.71
N ASN A 88 25.33 7.04 7.51
CA ASN A 88 24.58 8.10 6.84
C ASN A 88 24.36 7.68 5.38
N LEU A 89 23.23 7.02 5.13
CA LEU A 89 22.93 6.34 3.87
C LEU A 89 21.76 7.01 3.14
N PRO A 90 21.76 7.06 1.80
CA PRO A 90 20.58 7.45 1.04
C PRO A 90 19.48 6.39 1.20
N TYR A 91 18.22 6.83 1.17
CA TYR A 91 17.07 5.91 1.22
C TYR A 91 17.04 4.94 0.02
N SER A 92 17.33 5.48 -1.18
CA SER A 92 17.33 4.74 -2.43
C SER A 92 18.40 5.23 -3.42
N ILE A 93 18.82 4.32 -4.30
CA ILE A 93 19.77 4.56 -5.41
C ILE A 93 19.28 3.80 -6.64
N LYS A 94 19.76 4.15 -7.83
CA LYS A 94 19.47 3.40 -9.06
C LYS A 94 20.64 2.51 -9.46
N ARG A 95 20.34 1.43 -10.19
CA ARG A 95 21.38 0.50 -10.69
C ARG A 95 22.39 1.26 -11.57
N GLY A 96 23.68 0.91 -11.44
CA GLY A 96 24.76 1.53 -12.20
C GLY A 96 25.27 2.88 -11.66
N GLU A 97 24.56 3.52 -10.74
CA GLU A 97 25.02 4.75 -10.10
C GLU A 97 26.21 4.47 -9.16
N ALA A 98 27.18 5.39 -9.14
CA ALA A 98 28.34 5.32 -8.24
C ALA A 98 28.08 6.16 -6.99
N VAL A 99 27.96 5.51 -5.84
CA VAL A 99 27.46 6.11 -4.59
C VAL A 99 28.54 6.04 -3.52
N VAL A 100 28.73 7.13 -2.77
CA VAL A 100 29.57 7.14 -1.58
C VAL A 100 28.71 6.81 -0.36
N LEU A 101 28.93 5.65 0.25
CA LEU A 101 28.35 5.30 1.55
C LEU A 101 29.23 5.90 2.64
N GLN A 102 28.65 6.83 3.41
CA GLN A 102 29.36 7.57 4.46
C GLN A 102 29.01 7.00 5.84
N PHE A 103 30.03 6.87 6.68
CA PHE A 103 29.91 6.47 8.07
C PHE A 103 30.72 7.43 8.95
N THR A 104 30.41 7.44 10.25
CA THR A 104 31.14 8.21 11.26
C THR A 104 31.47 7.29 12.43
N LEU A 105 32.74 7.24 12.80
CA LEU A 105 33.27 6.44 13.89
C LEU A 105 33.38 7.29 15.15
N PHE A 106 33.07 6.69 16.29
CA PHE A 106 33.19 7.32 17.60
C PHE A 106 33.94 6.40 18.55
N ASN A 107 34.93 6.96 19.24
CA ASN A 107 35.73 6.29 20.24
C ASN A 107 35.53 6.98 21.59
N ASN A 108 35.02 6.25 22.59
CA ASN A 108 34.80 6.74 23.95
C ASN A 108 35.89 6.30 24.94
N LEU A 109 36.91 5.58 24.49
CA LEU A 109 38.08 5.23 25.30
C LEU A 109 38.98 6.45 25.53
N GLY A 110 39.87 6.36 26.53
CA GLY A 110 40.74 7.46 26.93
C GLY A 110 41.93 7.76 26.00
N ALA A 111 42.09 7.01 24.89
CA ALA A 111 43.21 7.14 23.96
C ALA A 111 42.75 7.03 22.51
N GLU A 112 43.55 7.59 21.59
CA GLU A 112 43.35 7.50 20.15
C GLU A 112 43.73 6.10 19.64
N TYR A 113 42.88 5.53 18.77
CA TYR A 113 43.09 4.21 18.20
C TYR A 113 42.83 4.20 16.69
N ILE A 114 43.58 3.37 15.96
CA ILE A 114 43.30 3.07 14.56
C ILE A 114 42.11 2.10 14.51
N ALA A 115 41.07 2.51 13.78
CA ALA A 115 39.88 1.72 13.51
C ALA A 115 39.95 1.10 12.12
N ASP A 116 39.76 -0.21 12.04
CA ASP A 116 39.60 -0.96 10.79
C ASP A 116 38.11 -1.14 10.49
N VAL A 117 37.66 -0.63 9.35
CA VAL A 117 36.26 -0.70 8.91
C VAL A 117 36.15 -1.51 7.64
N THR A 118 35.33 -2.55 7.67
CA THR A 118 35.11 -3.49 6.58
C THR A 118 33.66 -3.42 6.11
N LEU A 119 33.46 -3.07 4.85
CA LEU A 119 32.17 -3.17 4.15
C LEU A 119 32.11 -4.49 3.37
N TYR A 120 31.02 -5.24 3.50
CA TYR A 120 30.87 -6.55 2.85
C TYR A 120 30.03 -6.48 1.57
N ASN A 121 30.42 -7.30 0.59
CA ASN A 121 29.63 -7.59 -0.60
C ASN A 121 28.71 -8.78 -0.31
N VAL A 122 27.49 -8.50 0.15
CA VAL A 122 26.50 -9.52 0.49
C VAL A 122 25.83 -10.03 -0.78
N ALA A 123 25.85 -11.34 -1.02
CA ALA A 123 25.15 -11.99 -2.13
C ALA A 123 25.38 -11.38 -3.53
N ASN A 124 26.59 -10.86 -3.78
CA ASN A 124 26.97 -10.18 -5.03
C ASN A 124 26.07 -8.96 -5.35
N GLN A 125 25.67 -8.21 -4.32
CA GLN A 125 24.87 -6.98 -4.47
C GLN A 125 25.74 -5.74 -4.69
N THR A 126 26.99 -5.75 -4.19
CA THR A 126 27.87 -4.57 -4.09
C THR A 126 29.08 -4.71 -5.01
N GLU A 127 29.33 -3.70 -5.83
CA GLU A 127 30.61 -3.50 -6.54
C GLU A 127 31.41 -2.41 -5.84
N PHE A 128 32.66 -2.69 -5.49
CA PHE A 128 33.58 -1.66 -5.00
C PHE A 128 34.29 -1.00 -6.19
N VAL A 129 34.05 0.30 -6.40
CA VAL A 129 34.59 0.99 -7.58
C VAL A 129 36.12 0.99 -7.54
N GLY A 130 36.74 0.51 -8.62
CA GLY A 130 38.20 0.39 -8.74
C GLY A 130 38.77 -0.92 -8.19
N ARG A 131 37.92 -1.91 -7.88
CA ARG A 131 38.31 -3.25 -7.42
C ARG A 131 37.62 -4.36 -8.21
N PRO A 132 38.14 -5.59 -8.21
CA PRO A 132 37.54 -6.71 -8.90
C PRO A 132 36.15 -7.08 -8.35
N ASP A 133 35.30 -7.57 -9.24
CA ASP A 133 33.93 -8.01 -8.96
C ASP A 133 33.83 -9.18 -7.97
N THR A 134 34.93 -9.92 -7.82
CA THR A 134 35.06 -11.09 -6.94
C THR A 134 35.34 -10.71 -5.48
N ASP A 135 35.65 -9.44 -5.20
CA ASP A 135 35.94 -8.98 -3.84
C ASP A 135 34.69 -9.14 -2.95
N LEU A 136 34.83 -9.93 -1.89
CA LEU A 136 33.77 -10.19 -0.92
C LEU A 136 33.68 -9.09 0.15
N SER A 137 34.71 -8.28 0.29
CA SER A 137 34.76 -7.17 1.24
C SER A 137 35.80 -6.12 0.86
N TYR A 138 35.66 -4.94 1.44
CA TYR A 138 36.64 -3.87 1.34
C TYR A 138 36.88 -3.25 2.72
N THR A 139 38.15 -3.29 3.17
CA THR A 139 38.59 -2.72 4.45
C THR A 139 39.37 -1.43 4.25
N LYS A 140 39.10 -0.44 5.10
CA LYS A 140 39.83 0.81 5.22
C LYS A 140 40.14 1.09 6.70
N SER A 141 41.24 1.76 6.97
CA SER A 141 41.66 2.10 8.34
C SER A 141 41.74 3.61 8.52
N VAL A 142 41.36 4.11 9.71
CA VAL A 142 41.43 5.53 10.06
C VAL A 142 41.71 5.72 11.55
N SER A 143 42.45 6.76 11.92
CA SER A 143 42.68 7.09 13.34
C SER A 143 41.47 7.78 13.95
N VAL A 144 41.03 7.34 15.13
CA VAL A 144 39.83 7.84 15.80
C VAL A 144 40.18 8.36 17.21
N PRO A 145 40.30 9.69 17.38
CA PRO A 145 40.54 10.30 18.68
C PRO A 145 39.37 10.13 19.66
N PRO A 146 39.63 10.20 20.98
CA PRO A 146 38.58 10.17 21.99
C PRO A 146 37.52 11.27 21.78
N LYS A 147 36.25 10.89 21.81
CA LYS A 147 35.06 11.78 21.76
C LYS A 147 34.96 12.64 20.50
N VAL A 148 35.66 12.28 19.42
CA VAL A 148 35.61 12.97 18.13
C VAL A 148 35.02 12.02 17.08
N GLY A 149 34.01 12.50 16.34
CA GLY A 149 33.43 11.77 15.22
C GLY A 149 34.35 11.82 13.99
N VAL A 150 34.85 10.68 13.54
CA VAL A 150 35.75 10.59 12.38
C VAL A 150 35.05 9.96 11.18
N PRO A 151 34.98 10.65 10.03
CA PRO A 151 34.30 10.14 8.85
C PRO A 151 35.10 9.05 8.13
N ILE A 152 34.41 8.02 7.63
CA ILE A 152 34.95 7.00 6.72
C ILE A 152 33.93 6.66 5.64
N SER A 153 34.36 6.35 4.42
CA SER A 153 33.42 6.09 3.33
C SER A 153 33.90 5.11 2.28
N PHE A 154 32.94 4.52 1.56
CA PHE A 154 33.15 3.53 0.52
C PHE A 154 32.42 3.96 -0.76
N LEU A 155 33.11 3.91 -1.90
CA LEU A 155 32.52 4.18 -3.21
C LEU A 155 32.07 2.86 -3.83
N ILE A 156 30.76 2.73 -4.07
CA ILE A 156 30.13 1.49 -4.54
C ILE A 156 29.20 1.70 -5.74
N LYS A 157 28.88 0.61 -6.43
CA LYS A 157 27.71 0.52 -7.31
C LYS A 157 26.83 -0.66 -6.91
N ALA A 158 25.52 -0.53 -7.13
CA ALA A 158 24.57 -1.62 -6.92
C ALA A 158 24.40 -2.48 -8.18
N ARG A 159 24.35 -3.80 -7.98
CA ARG A 159 24.22 -4.79 -9.06
C ARG A 159 22.82 -5.33 -9.28
N LYS A 160 22.06 -5.48 -8.19
CA LYS A 160 20.74 -6.13 -8.17
C LYS A 160 19.68 -5.13 -7.74
N LEU A 161 18.48 -5.25 -8.31
CA LEU A 161 17.31 -4.50 -7.84
C LEU A 161 16.83 -5.04 -6.49
N GLY A 162 16.05 -4.22 -5.78
CA GLY A 162 15.46 -4.56 -4.49
C GLY A 162 16.30 -4.08 -3.32
N GLU A 163 16.30 -4.82 -2.22
CA GLU A 163 16.97 -4.43 -0.98
C GLU A 163 18.46 -4.84 -0.99
N MET A 164 19.34 -3.83 -0.98
CA MET A 164 20.78 -3.99 -0.85
C MET A 164 21.16 -3.97 0.64
N ALA A 165 21.78 -5.04 1.11
CA ALA A 165 22.29 -5.14 2.47
C ALA A 165 23.61 -4.37 2.62
N VAL A 166 23.60 -3.32 3.44
CA VAL A 166 24.77 -2.56 3.85
C VAL A 166 25.27 -3.15 5.16
N ARG A 167 26.17 -4.13 5.05
CA ARG A 167 26.78 -4.81 6.20
C ARG A 167 28.17 -4.28 6.44
N VAL A 168 28.40 -3.70 7.62
CA VAL A 168 29.67 -3.08 8.01
C VAL A 168 30.12 -3.60 9.36
N LYS A 169 31.43 -3.85 9.48
CA LYS A 169 32.10 -4.18 10.74
C LYS A 169 33.25 -3.21 10.96
N ALA A 170 33.33 -2.65 12.15
CA ALA A 170 34.40 -1.78 12.60
C ALA A 170 35.08 -2.39 13.83
N SER A 171 36.39 -2.22 13.97
CA SER A 171 37.11 -2.63 15.18
C SER A 171 38.31 -1.76 15.47
N ILE A 172 38.61 -1.58 16.75
CA ILE A 172 39.85 -0.98 17.24
C ILE A 172 40.63 -2.00 18.09
N MET A 173 41.90 -1.71 18.37
CA MET A 173 42.75 -2.53 19.24
C MET A 173 42.75 -4.02 18.82
N LEU A 174 43.07 -4.32 17.56
CA LEU A 174 43.16 -5.70 17.05
C LEU A 174 41.88 -6.54 17.28
N GLY A 175 40.70 -5.90 17.29
CA GLY A 175 39.42 -6.58 17.48
C GLY A 175 38.99 -6.76 18.93
N HIS A 176 39.67 -6.16 19.90
CA HIS A 176 39.23 -6.16 21.30
C HIS A 176 37.91 -5.41 21.49
N GLU A 177 37.74 -4.28 20.79
CA GLU A 177 36.47 -3.55 20.74
C GLU A 177 35.98 -3.53 19.29
N THR A 178 34.72 -3.92 19.10
CA THR A 178 34.13 -4.07 17.78
C THR A 178 32.71 -3.55 17.77
N ASP A 179 32.30 -2.99 16.64
CA ASP A 179 30.92 -2.68 16.36
C ASP A 179 30.56 -3.15 14.94
N ALA A 180 29.32 -3.54 14.71
CA ALA A 180 28.84 -3.96 13.41
C ALA A 180 27.39 -3.51 13.21
N LEU A 181 27.06 -3.10 11.99
CA LEU A 181 25.70 -2.70 11.61
C LEU A 181 25.26 -3.41 10.34
N GLU A 182 23.95 -3.60 10.22
CA GLU A 182 23.29 -4.08 9.02
C GLU A 182 22.11 -3.16 8.70
N LYS A 183 22.15 -2.55 7.52
CA LYS A 183 21.17 -1.56 7.06
C LYS A 183 20.76 -1.85 5.63
N VAL A 184 19.71 -1.17 5.16
CA VAL A 184 19.13 -1.42 3.83
C VAL A 184 19.14 -0.15 2.99
N ILE A 185 19.58 -0.28 1.74
CA ILE A 185 19.36 0.72 0.69
C ILE A 185 18.46 0.09 -0.38
N ARG A 186 17.45 0.81 -0.86
CA ARG A 186 16.56 0.34 -1.93
C ARG A 186 17.16 0.66 -3.29
N VAL A 187 17.44 -0.38 -4.08
CA VAL A 187 17.95 -0.25 -5.44
C VAL A 187 16.78 -0.27 -6.42
N MET A 188 16.50 0.91 -6.97
CA MET A 188 15.40 1.16 -7.89
C MET A 188 15.82 0.90 -9.35
N PRO A 189 14.87 0.54 -10.22
CA PRO A 189 15.11 0.47 -11.65
C PRO A 189 15.43 1.85 -12.26
N GLU A 190 16.05 1.84 -13.44
CA GLU A 190 16.37 3.04 -14.23
C GLU A 190 15.11 3.64 -14.88
N SER A 191 14.17 2.74 -15.13
CA SER A 191 12.90 2.76 -15.85
C SER A 191 11.71 2.68 -14.90
N LEU A 192 10.52 3.01 -15.39
CA LEU A 192 9.29 2.76 -14.64
C LEU A 192 8.84 1.31 -14.90
N ALA A 193 8.90 0.47 -13.86
CA ALA A 193 8.39 -0.90 -13.93
C ALA A 193 6.88 -0.87 -14.13
N GLN A 194 6.39 -1.52 -15.19
CA GLN A 194 4.98 -1.66 -15.49
C GLN A 194 4.57 -3.11 -15.16
N PRO A 195 3.94 -3.35 -14.00
CA PRO A 195 3.33 -4.65 -13.73
C PRO A 195 2.01 -4.74 -14.50
N LYS A 196 1.86 -5.79 -15.30
CA LYS A 196 0.57 -6.21 -15.84
C LYS A 196 0.24 -7.60 -15.32
N MET A 197 -1.04 -7.81 -15.01
CA MET A 197 -1.55 -9.09 -14.54
C MET A 197 -2.75 -9.47 -15.40
N ASP A 198 -2.65 -10.60 -16.08
CA ASP A 198 -3.80 -11.22 -16.74
C ASP A 198 -4.32 -12.32 -15.82
N THR A 199 -5.62 -12.33 -15.55
CA THR A 199 -6.22 -13.30 -14.62
C THR A 199 -7.38 -14.02 -15.28
N SER A 200 -7.46 -15.33 -15.06
CA SER A 200 -8.66 -16.12 -15.34
C SER A 200 -9.06 -16.88 -14.08
N PHE A 201 -10.36 -17.07 -13.87
CA PHE A 201 -10.84 -17.93 -12.78
C PHE A 201 -11.54 -19.16 -13.33
N PHE A 202 -11.65 -20.19 -12.49
CA PHE A 202 -12.49 -21.34 -12.72
C PHE A 202 -13.33 -21.64 -11.47
N CYS A 203 -14.52 -22.16 -11.70
CA CYS A 203 -15.47 -22.54 -10.67
C CYS A 203 -16.18 -23.81 -11.14
N PHE A 204 -15.82 -24.95 -10.56
CA PHE A 204 -16.28 -26.27 -10.96
C PHE A 204 -17.07 -26.91 -9.83
N ASP A 205 -18.39 -26.97 -9.95
CA ASP A 205 -19.25 -27.72 -9.02
C ASP A 205 -19.09 -29.24 -9.17
N ASP A 206 -18.95 -29.68 -10.42
CA ASP A 206 -18.70 -31.07 -10.81
C ASP A 206 -17.30 -31.25 -11.37
N TYR A 207 -16.82 -32.50 -11.41
CA TYR A 207 -15.49 -32.81 -11.91
C TYR A 207 -15.37 -32.41 -13.38
N LYS A 208 -14.52 -31.41 -13.65
CA LYS A 208 -14.33 -30.84 -14.99
C LYS A 208 -12.85 -30.77 -15.32
N ASN A 209 -12.56 -30.97 -16.61
CA ASN A 209 -11.26 -30.72 -17.20
C ASN A 209 -11.39 -29.53 -18.15
N GLN A 210 -10.57 -28.50 -17.97
CA GLN A 210 -10.57 -27.31 -18.82
C GLN A 210 -9.15 -26.81 -19.06
N THR A 211 -8.89 -26.38 -20.29
CA THR A 211 -7.62 -25.79 -20.71
C THR A 211 -7.76 -24.28 -20.88
N PHE A 212 -6.81 -23.54 -20.32
CA PHE A 212 -6.71 -22.08 -20.39
C PHE A 212 -5.42 -21.69 -21.12
N PRO A 213 -5.51 -21.20 -22.36
CA PRO A 213 -4.36 -20.68 -23.09
C PRO A 213 -4.10 -19.22 -22.72
N PHE A 214 -2.86 -18.90 -22.36
CA PHE A 214 -2.38 -17.54 -22.15
C PHE A 214 -1.33 -17.18 -23.22
N ASN A 215 -1.58 -16.10 -23.94
CA ASN A 215 -0.62 -15.51 -24.87
C ASN A 215 0.04 -14.31 -24.20
N LEU A 216 1.36 -14.34 -24.08
CA LEU A 216 2.13 -13.29 -23.40
C LEU A 216 2.43 -12.16 -24.40
N ASP A 217 1.67 -11.07 -24.33
CA ASP A 217 1.88 -9.87 -25.16
C ASP A 217 2.72 -8.83 -24.41
N ILE A 218 4.02 -9.11 -24.28
CA ILE A 218 4.97 -8.21 -23.64
C ILE A 218 5.35 -7.11 -24.64
N ASN A 219 5.25 -5.85 -24.20
CA ASN A 219 5.55 -4.68 -25.03
C ASN A 219 6.94 -4.80 -25.67
N LYS A 220 7.01 -4.66 -27.00
CA LYS A 220 8.27 -4.73 -27.77
C LYS A 220 9.28 -3.64 -27.40
N LYS A 221 8.82 -2.54 -26.79
CA LYS A 221 9.66 -1.43 -26.31
C LYS A 221 10.26 -1.68 -24.91
N ALA A 222 9.99 -2.83 -24.30
CA ALA A 222 10.56 -3.20 -23.01
C ALA A 222 12.09 -3.31 -23.08
N ASP A 223 12.77 -2.84 -22.04
CA ASP A 223 14.23 -2.89 -21.97
C ASP A 223 14.73 -4.34 -21.93
N ASN A 224 15.82 -4.62 -22.65
CA ASN A 224 16.38 -5.97 -22.70
C ASN A 224 16.89 -6.41 -21.32
N GLY A 225 16.44 -7.59 -20.86
CA GLY A 225 16.79 -8.14 -19.54
C GLY A 225 15.96 -7.63 -18.37
N SER A 226 14.85 -6.93 -18.64
CA SER A 226 13.91 -6.45 -17.61
C SER A 226 12.64 -7.29 -17.46
N LYS A 227 12.46 -8.29 -18.33
CA LYS A 227 11.19 -9.01 -18.47
C LYS A 227 11.11 -10.08 -17.41
N LYS A 228 10.30 -9.86 -16.37
CA LYS A 228 10.01 -10.89 -15.38
C LYS A 228 8.62 -11.44 -15.60
N ILE A 229 8.48 -12.75 -15.68
CA ILE A 229 7.19 -13.43 -15.86
C ILE A 229 6.98 -14.39 -14.69
N GLU A 230 5.83 -14.29 -14.04
CA GLU A 230 5.48 -15.08 -12.87
C GLU A 230 4.08 -15.67 -13.07
N PHE A 231 3.94 -16.97 -12.83
CA PHE A 231 2.64 -17.62 -12.70
C PHE A 231 2.30 -17.78 -11.22
N ARG A 232 1.06 -17.46 -10.86
CA ARG A 232 0.51 -17.71 -9.53
C ARG A 232 -0.82 -18.45 -9.63
N LEU A 233 -0.96 -19.45 -8.77
CA LEU A 233 -2.22 -20.13 -8.51
C LEU A 233 -2.72 -19.70 -7.12
N ASN A 234 -3.88 -19.06 -7.06
CA ASN A 234 -4.54 -18.72 -5.80
C ASN A 234 -5.84 -19.51 -5.67
N PRO A 235 -6.09 -20.19 -4.53
CA PRO A 235 -7.35 -20.91 -4.29
C PRO A 235 -8.49 -19.98 -3.89
N ASN A 236 -8.22 -18.69 -3.65
CA ASN A 236 -9.18 -17.70 -3.19
C ASN A 236 -8.96 -16.32 -3.84
N LEU A 237 -10.04 -15.55 -4.03
CA LEU A 237 -9.99 -14.15 -4.44
C LEU A 237 -9.15 -13.27 -3.50
N LEU A 238 -9.23 -13.56 -2.19
CA LEU A 238 -8.70 -12.68 -1.16
C LEU A 238 -7.29 -13.06 -0.67
N THR A 239 -6.70 -14.19 -1.10
CA THR A 239 -5.35 -14.61 -0.65
C THR A 239 -4.33 -13.48 -0.82
N MET A 240 -4.29 -12.86 -2.00
CA MET A 240 -3.37 -11.75 -2.28
C MET A 240 -3.77 -10.46 -1.56
N VAL A 241 -5.08 -10.19 -1.41
CA VAL A 241 -5.58 -9.02 -0.68
C VAL A 241 -5.13 -9.10 0.78
N ILE A 242 -5.33 -10.24 1.43
CA ILE A 242 -4.97 -10.49 2.83
C ILE A 242 -3.47 -10.33 3.07
N LYS A 243 -2.65 -10.89 2.18
CA LYS A 243 -1.19 -10.75 2.21
C LYS A 243 -0.76 -9.29 2.15
N ASN A 244 -1.43 -8.49 1.32
CA ASN A 244 -1.09 -7.10 1.06
C ASN A 244 -2.00 -6.08 1.76
N LEU A 245 -2.76 -6.45 2.80
CA LEU A 245 -3.70 -5.53 3.48
C LEU A 245 -3.04 -4.22 3.94
N ASP A 246 -1.76 -4.29 4.30
CA ASP A 246 -0.96 -3.15 4.74
C ASP A 246 -0.53 -2.21 3.60
N ASN A 247 -0.55 -2.69 2.35
CA ASN A 247 -0.03 -2.00 1.16
C ASN A 247 -0.74 -2.46 -0.13
N LEU A 248 -2.07 -2.37 -0.16
CA LEU A 248 -2.89 -2.84 -1.29
C LEU A 248 -2.68 -2.01 -2.56
N LEU A 249 -2.52 -0.70 -2.40
CA LEU A 249 -2.40 0.23 -3.52
C LEU A 249 -0.98 0.78 -3.59
N ALA A 250 -0.45 0.83 -4.81
CA ALA A 250 0.83 1.49 -5.10
C ALA A 250 0.68 3.01 -5.30
N VAL A 251 -0.55 3.54 -5.25
CA VAL A 251 -0.83 4.97 -5.36
C VAL A 251 -0.91 5.65 -3.99
N PRO A 252 -0.62 6.95 -3.89
CA PRO A 252 -0.78 7.69 -2.64
C PRO A 252 -2.21 7.70 -2.11
N THR A 253 -2.36 7.59 -0.77
CA THR A 253 -3.67 7.50 -0.10
C THR A 253 -3.81 8.54 1.01
N GLY A 254 -3.47 9.80 0.71
CA GLY A 254 -3.38 10.89 1.70
C GLY A 254 -4.67 11.70 1.92
N CYS A 255 -5.73 11.50 1.13
CA CYS A 255 -7.02 12.14 1.34
C CYS A 255 -8.01 11.26 2.12
N GLY A 256 -9.10 11.85 2.61
CA GLY A 256 -10.09 11.19 3.47
C GLY A 256 -10.81 10.03 2.80
N GLU A 257 -11.04 10.08 1.49
CA GLU A 257 -11.57 8.93 0.77
C GLU A 257 -10.50 7.85 0.58
N GLN A 258 -9.31 8.22 0.14
CA GLN A 258 -8.28 7.23 -0.17
C GLN A 258 -7.80 6.49 1.07
N ASN A 259 -7.79 7.16 2.23
CA ASN A 259 -7.43 6.58 3.51
C ASN A 259 -8.35 5.40 3.89
N MET A 260 -9.55 5.30 3.30
CA MET A 260 -10.46 4.16 3.49
C MET A 260 -9.89 2.83 2.96
N VAL A 261 -8.82 2.85 2.14
CA VAL A 261 -8.09 1.62 1.77
C VAL A 261 -7.47 0.91 2.97
N LYS A 262 -7.19 1.65 4.05
CA LYS A 262 -6.70 1.08 5.31
C LYS A 262 -7.83 0.57 6.21
N PHE A 263 -9.09 0.68 5.76
CA PHE A 263 -10.27 0.36 6.56
C PHE A 263 -11.16 -0.67 5.85
N VAL A 264 -11.76 -0.31 4.71
CA VAL A 264 -12.79 -1.12 4.02
C VAL A 264 -12.30 -2.49 3.56
N PRO A 265 -11.09 -2.66 2.97
CA PRO A 265 -10.61 -3.98 2.58
C PRO A 265 -10.53 -4.96 3.77
N ASN A 266 -10.24 -4.47 4.98
CA ASN A 266 -10.25 -5.31 6.18
C ASN A 266 -11.67 -5.81 6.51
N ILE A 267 -12.69 -4.95 6.36
CA ILE A 267 -14.10 -5.33 6.53
C ILE A 267 -14.48 -6.42 5.53
N LEU A 268 -14.14 -6.23 4.25
CA LEU A 268 -14.48 -7.20 3.19
C LEU A 268 -13.79 -8.54 3.39
N VAL A 269 -12.54 -8.53 3.84
CA VAL A 269 -11.81 -9.75 4.24
C VAL A 269 -12.52 -10.45 5.38
N LEU A 270 -12.90 -9.72 6.43
CA LEU A 270 -13.60 -10.30 7.58
C LEU A 270 -14.97 -10.85 7.16
N ASP A 271 -15.80 -10.07 6.46
CA ASP A 271 -17.10 -10.50 5.92
C ASP A 271 -16.96 -11.84 5.17
N TYR A 272 -15.97 -11.95 4.29
CA TYR A 272 -15.73 -13.16 3.52
C TYR A 272 -15.25 -14.34 4.39
N LEU A 273 -14.28 -14.12 5.28
CA LEU A 273 -13.76 -15.17 6.16
C LEU A 273 -14.84 -15.72 7.10
N TYR A 274 -15.71 -14.85 7.63
CA TYR A 274 -16.85 -15.26 8.44
C TYR A 274 -17.93 -15.97 7.60
N ALA A 275 -18.25 -15.46 6.41
CA ALA A 275 -19.25 -16.07 5.53
C ALA A 275 -18.86 -17.48 5.05
N THR A 276 -17.56 -17.69 4.81
CA THR A 276 -17.02 -19.00 4.41
C THR A 276 -16.72 -19.93 5.60
N GLY A 277 -16.89 -19.46 6.84
CA GLY A 277 -16.60 -20.25 8.04
C GLY A 277 -15.11 -20.57 8.21
N SER A 278 -14.22 -19.70 7.74
CA SER A 278 -12.77 -19.89 7.85
C SER A 278 -12.33 -20.00 9.32
N LYS A 279 -11.41 -20.93 9.59
CA LYS A 279 -10.82 -21.15 10.93
C LYS A 279 -9.43 -20.53 11.06
N GLU A 280 -9.01 -19.74 10.10
CA GLU A 280 -7.67 -19.14 10.06
C GLU A 280 -7.58 -17.90 10.96
N GLN A 281 -7.48 -18.13 12.27
CA GLN A 281 -7.50 -17.08 13.28
C GLN A 281 -6.45 -15.99 13.05
N HIS A 282 -5.27 -16.35 12.56
CA HIS A 282 -4.19 -15.40 12.30
C HIS A 282 -4.56 -14.33 11.24
N LEU A 283 -5.37 -14.67 10.24
CA LEU A 283 -5.85 -13.72 9.22
C LEU A 283 -6.93 -12.80 9.78
N ILE A 284 -7.84 -13.37 10.57
CA ILE A 284 -8.91 -12.63 11.26
C ILE A 284 -8.28 -11.60 12.22
N ASP A 285 -7.28 -12.02 13.01
CA ASP A 285 -6.57 -11.14 13.94
C ASP A 285 -5.81 -10.02 13.21
N LYS A 286 -5.14 -10.36 12.09
CA LYS A 286 -4.43 -9.37 11.25
C LYS A 286 -5.41 -8.32 10.72
N ALA A 287 -6.49 -8.75 10.06
CA ALA A 287 -7.48 -7.85 9.48
C ALA A 287 -8.17 -7.01 10.57
N THR A 288 -8.47 -7.58 11.74
CA THR A 288 -9.10 -6.86 12.86
C THR A 288 -8.18 -5.79 13.45
N ASN A 289 -6.88 -6.08 13.60
CA ASN A 289 -5.91 -5.09 14.08
C ASN A 289 -5.77 -3.93 13.09
N LEU A 290 -5.64 -4.23 11.80
CA LEU A 290 -5.57 -3.21 10.75
C LEU A 290 -6.85 -2.40 10.64
N LEU A 291 -8.02 -3.03 10.82
CA LEU A 291 -9.30 -2.34 10.90
C LEU A 291 -9.32 -1.31 12.03
N ARG A 292 -8.82 -1.67 13.22
CA ARG A 292 -8.71 -0.75 14.37
C ARG A 292 -7.76 0.43 14.09
N GLN A 293 -6.62 0.17 13.47
CA GLN A 293 -5.69 1.23 13.05
C GLN A 293 -6.31 2.12 11.96
N GLY A 294 -7.05 1.52 11.02
CA GLY A 294 -7.80 2.21 9.98
C GLY A 294 -8.85 3.15 10.55
N TYR A 295 -9.61 2.70 11.56
CA TYR A 295 -10.58 3.53 12.29
C TYR A 295 -9.90 4.76 12.90
N GLN A 296 -8.83 4.57 13.67
CA GLN A 296 -8.10 5.68 14.29
C GLN A 296 -7.56 6.67 13.25
N ASN A 297 -7.02 6.18 12.13
CA ASN A 297 -6.56 7.03 11.03
C ASN A 297 -7.71 7.79 10.37
N GLN A 298 -8.87 7.16 10.16
CA GLN A 298 -10.01 7.79 9.49
C GLN A 298 -10.64 8.91 10.33
N MET A 299 -10.56 8.82 11.65
CA MET A 299 -11.03 9.88 12.55
C MET A 299 -10.34 11.23 12.34
N ARG A 300 -9.15 11.25 11.73
CA ARG A 300 -8.45 12.48 11.32
C ARG A 300 -9.31 13.37 10.39
N TYR A 301 -10.18 12.76 9.59
CA TYR A 301 -10.98 13.46 8.57
C TYR A 301 -12.37 13.88 9.08
N ARG A 302 -12.68 13.60 10.35
CA ARG A 302 -13.95 13.97 10.96
C ARG A 302 -13.99 15.47 11.25
N GLN A 303 -15.08 16.11 10.85
CA GLN A 303 -15.33 17.53 11.04
C GLN A 303 -16.08 17.81 12.35
N THR A 304 -16.13 19.07 12.77
CA THR A 304 -16.75 19.51 14.03
C THR A 304 -18.26 19.30 14.06
N ASP A 305 -18.92 19.39 12.90
CA ASP A 305 -20.35 19.15 12.71
C ASP A 305 -20.72 17.66 12.80
N GLY A 306 -19.74 16.75 12.81
CA GLY A 306 -19.92 15.30 12.85
C GLY A 306 -19.83 14.60 11.49
N SER A 307 -19.69 15.36 10.40
CA SER A 307 -19.47 14.83 9.05
C SER A 307 -18.01 14.45 8.79
N PHE A 308 -17.71 13.97 7.59
CA PHE A 308 -16.35 13.69 7.12
C PHE A 308 -15.97 14.55 5.91
N GLY A 309 -14.72 15.01 5.90
CA GLY A 309 -14.14 15.88 4.87
C GLY A 309 -12.96 15.24 4.15
N VAL A 310 -12.63 15.73 2.95
CA VAL A 310 -11.55 15.20 2.12
C VAL A 310 -10.18 15.43 2.76
N TRP A 311 -10.05 16.50 3.55
CA TRP A 311 -8.83 16.83 4.30
C TRP A 311 -9.16 16.98 5.78
N GLU A 312 -8.13 16.96 6.63
CA GLU A 312 -8.27 17.07 8.09
C GLU A 312 -9.09 18.30 8.50
N LYS A 313 -8.82 19.44 7.86
CA LYS A 313 -9.55 20.69 8.06
C LYS A 313 -10.07 21.20 6.73
N SER A 314 -11.16 20.60 6.25
CA SER A 314 -11.85 21.04 5.04
C SER A 314 -13.35 21.18 5.27
N GLY A 315 -14.08 21.64 4.24
CA GLY A 315 -15.53 21.47 4.22
C GLY A 315 -15.92 19.99 4.27
N SER A 316 -17.12 19.75 4.80
CA SER A 316 -17.81 18.46 4.84
C SER A 316 -18.13 17.96 3.43
N SER A 317 -18.17 16.64 3.23
CA SER A 317 -18.63 16.02 1.98
C SER A 317 -19.75 15.02 2.24
N VAL A 318 -20.84 15.14 1.47
CA VAL A 318 -21.99 14.22 1.49
C VAL A 318 -21.54 12.82 1.08
N PHE A 319 -20.80 12.70 -0.03
CA PHE A 319 -20.29 11.42 -0.50
C PHE A 319 -19.41 10.74 0.55
N LEU A 320 -18.41 11.46 1.06
CA LEU A 320 -17.46 10.87 2.01
C LEU A 320 -18.13 10.54 3.36
N THR A 321 -19.06 11.37 3.83
CA THR A 321 -19.79 11.08 5.07
C THR A 321 -20.64 9.83 4.93
N ALA A 322 -21.36 9.66 3.81
CA ALA A 322 -22.12 8.45 3.53
C ALA A 322 -21.22 7.21 3.46
N PHE A 323 -20.07 7.33 2.78
CA PHE A 323 -19.11 6.23 2.63
C PHE A 323 -18.48 5.80 3.97
N VAL A 324 -18.07 6.77 4.79
CA VAL A 324 -17.42 6.49 6.07
C VAL A 324 -18.42 5.94 7.09
N ALA A 325 -19.60 6.55 7.22
CA ALA A 325 -20.59 6.14 8.22
C ALA A 325 -21.06 4.70 8.01
N THR A 326 -21.27 4.30 6.75
CA THR A 326 -21.67 2.92 6.41
C THR A 326 -20.59 1.90 6.67
N SER A 327 -19.36 2.23 6.28
CA SER A 327 -18.20 1.39 6.54
C SER A 327 -17.99 1.21 8.04
N MET A 328 -18.11 2.28 8.83
CA MET A 328 -17.98 2.23 10.29
C MET A 328 -19.10 1.39 10.92
N GLN A 329 -20.34 1.52 10.46
CA GLN A 329 -21.39 0.61 10.92
C GLN A 329 -21.07 -0.84 10.60
N THR A 330 -20.62 -1.13 9.37
CA THR A 330 -20.33 -2.51 8.97
C THR A 330 -19.20 -3.09 9.80
N ALA A 331 -18.17 -2.29 10.07
CA ALA A 331 -17.04 -2.65 10.92
C ALA A 331 -17.44 -2.92 12.38
N SER A 332 -18.57 -2.38 12.87
CA SER A 332 -19.02 -2.62 14.25
C SER A 332 -19.38 -4.09 14.52
N LYS A 333 -19.54 -4.91 13.47
CA LYS A 333 -19.70 -6.37 13.59
C LYS A 333 -18.43 -7.06 14.13
N TYR A 334 -17.26 -6.45 13.92
CA TYR A 334 -15.94 -7.04 14.18
C TYR A 334 -15.15 -6.35 15.28
N MET A 335 -15.55 -5.14 15.68
CA MET A 335 -14.89 -4.37 16.72
C MET A 335 -15.88 -3.52 17.53
N ASN A 336 -15.64 -3.42 18.83
CA ASN A 336 -16.46 -2.65 19.77
C ASN A 336 -15.95 -1.20 19.96
N ASP A 337 -14.83 -0.84 19.36
CA ASP A 337 -14.18 0.48 19.56
C ASP A 337 -14.85 1.61 18.74
N ILE A 338 -15.82 1.28 17.88
CA ILE A 338 -16.55 2.24 17.05
C ILE A 338 -17.62 2.92 17.89
N ASP A 339 -17.56 4.24 17.96
CA ASP A 339 -18.55 5.05 18.67
C ASP A 339 -19.86 5.12 17.86
N ALA A 340 -20.89 4.42 18.33
CA ALA A 340 -22.20 4.39 17.69
C ALA A 340 -22.86 5.79 17.64
N ALA A 341 -22.71 6.61 18.68
CA ALA A 341 -23.27 7.96 18.69
C ALA A 341 -22.57 8.86 17.66
N MET A 342 -21.29 8.61 17.40
CA MET A 342 -20.55 9.31 16.35
C MET A 342 -21.06 8.95 14.94
N VAL A 343 -21.29 7.66 14.68
CA VAL A 343 -21.88 7.19 13.41
C VAL A 343 -23.28 7.75 13.22
N GLU A 344 -24.12 7.71 14.26
CA GLU A 344 -25.46 8.30 14.22
C GLU A 344 -25.42 9.79 13.90
N LYS A 345 -24.52 10.56 14.53
CA LYS A 345 -24.38 11.99 14.24
C LYS A 345 -24.01 12.26 12.77
N ALA A 346 -23.16 11.41 12.18
CA ALA A 346 -22.79 11.52 10.78
C ALA A 346 -23.97 11.24 9.84
N LEU A 347 -24.80 10.24 10.16
CA LEU A 347 -26.01 9.90 9.41
C LEU A 347 -27.13 10.93 9.59
N ASP A 348 -27.30 11.48 10.79
CA ASP A 348 -28.22 12.59 11.07
C ASP A 348 -27.83 13.84 10.26
N TRP A 349 -26.52 14.15 10.21
CA TRP A 349 -26.00 15.22 9.36
C TRP A 349 -26.30 14.94 7.89
N LEU A 350 -26.09 13.71 7.42
CA LEU A 350 -26.36 13.32 6.03
C LEU A 350 -27.83 13.51 5.69
N ALA A 351 -28.74 12.99 6.51
CA ALA A 351 -30.18 13.16 6.38
C ALA A 351 -30.60 14.65 6.27
N SER A 352 -29.94 15.54 7.02
CA SER A 352 -30.21 16.98 6.99
C SER A 352 -29.85 17.68 5.66
N LYS A 353 -29.05 17.03 4.80
CA LYS A 353 -28.63 17.58 3.50
C LYS A 353 -29.56 17.20 2.35
N GLN A 354 -30.59 16.40 2.60
CA GLN A 354 -31.56 16.04 1.56
C GLN A 354 -32.40 17.27 1.17
N HIS A 355 -32.59 17.47 -0.14
CA HIS A 355 -33.51 18.48 -0.65
C HIS A 355 -34.97 18.01 -0.49
N SER A 356 -35.92 18.93 -0.57
CA SER A 356 -37.36 18.61 -0.51
C SER A 356 -37.82 17.63 -1.60
N SER A 357 -37.12 17.58 -2.74
CA SER A 357 -37.37 16.63 -3.83
C SER A 357 -36.88 15.21 -3.54
N GLY A 358 -36.10 15.00 -2.48
CA GLY A 358 -35.42 13.73 -2.17
C GLY A 358 -33.98 13.63 -2.71
N ARG A 359 -33.53 14.60 -3.51
CA ARG A 359 -32.18 14.68 -4.09
C ARG A 359 -31.12 15.04 -3.05
N PHE A 360 -29.90 14.52 -3.25
CA PHE A 360 -28.69 14.96 -2.58
C PHE A 360 -27.74 15.66 -3.55
N ASP A 361 -27.17 16.78 -3.12
CA ASP A 361 -26.10 17.50 -3.81
C ASP A 361 -24.84 17.52 -2.95
N GLU A 362 -23.67 17.53 -3.59
CA GLU A 362 -22.39 17.51 -2.87
C GLU A 362 -22.17 18.83 -2.12
N THR A 363 -21.52 18.72 -0.95
CA THR A 363 -21.05 19.86 -0.18
C THR A 363 -19.55 20.05 -0.39
N GLY A 364 -19.11 21.30 -0.59
CA GLY A 364 -17.70 21.61 -0.79
C GLY A 364 -17.24 21.45 -2.25
N LYS A 365 -15.91 21.30 -2.45
CA LYS A 365 -15.31 21.20 -3.78
C LYS A 365 -15.43 19.78 -4.33
N VAL A 366 -15.84 19.67 -5.59
CA VAL A 366 -15.93 18.41 -6.33
C VAL A 366 -14.52 17.89 -6.65
N TRP A 367 -14.27 16.65 -6.27
CA TRP A 367 -13.01 15.93 -6.48
C TRP A 367 -13.21 14.56 -7.12
N HIS A 368 -14.47 14.09 -7.22
CA HIS A 368 -14.87 12.90 -7.97
C HIS A 368 -16.09 13.25 -8.84
N LYS A 369 -15.86 13.71 -10.08
CA LYS A 369 -16.89 14.30 -10.95
C LYS A 369 -18.06 13.37 -11.21
N ASP A 370 -17.80 12.09 -11.45
CA ASP A 370 -18.88 11.17 -11.78
C ASP A 370 -19.80 10.83 -10.60
N MET A 371 -19.29 10.86 -9.36
CA MET A 371 -20.09 10.61 -8.17
C MET A 371 -20.77 11.89 -7.67
N GLN A 372 -20.02 12.99 -7.63
CA GLN A 372 -20.42 14.24 -6.97
C GLN A 372 -21.00 15.27 -7.95
N GLY A 373 -20.86 15.04 -9.25
CA GLY A 373 -21.25 15.99 -10.29
C GLY A 373 -22.76 16.19 -10.34
N GLY A 374 -23.20 17.45 -10.25
CA GLY A 374 -24.61 17.84 -10.36
C GLY A 374 -25.17 17.87 -11.78
N LEU A 375 -24.34 17.60 -12.81
CA LEU A 375 -24.70 17.71 -14.23
C LEU A 375 -25.74 16.69 -14.70
N ARG A 376 -25.87 15.57 -13.99
CA ARG A 376 -26.80 14.47 -14.30
C ARG A 376 -27.87 14.34 -13.22
N ASN A 377 -28.45 15.47 -12.82
CA ASN A 377 -29.49 15.59 -11.81
C ASN A 377 -29.10 15.04 -10.41
N GLY A 378 -27.82 14.80 -10.11
CA GLY A 378 -27.40 14.27 -8.80
C GLY A 378 -27.84 12.84 -8.51
N VAL A 379 -28.15 12.05 -9.55
CA VAL A 379 -28.64 10.67 -9.42
C VAL A 379 -27.62 9.75 -8.76
N ALA A 380 -26.34 9.82 -9.16
CA ALA A 380 -25.28 8.99 -8.58
C ALA A 380 -25.15 9.21 -7.06
N LEU A 381 -24.94 10.45 -6.64
CA LEU A 381 -24.82 10.80 -5.22
C LEU A 381 -26.05 10.42 -4.41
N THR A 382 -27.25 10.73 -4.94
CA THR A 382 -28.52 10.38 -4.27
C THR A 382 -28.62 8.87 -4.09
N SER A 383 -28.33 8.10 -5.14
CA SER A 383 -28.37 6.63 -5.10
C SER A 383 -27.35 6.07 -4.12
N TYR A 384 -26.13 6.62 -4.10
CA TYR A 384 -25.07 6.20 -3.20
C TYR A 384 -25.44 6.45 -1.73
N VAL A 385 -25.98 7.62 -1.41
CA VAL A 385 -26.48 7.96 -0.06
C VAL A 385 -27.61 7.03 0.36
N LEU A 386 -28.50 6.66 -0.57
CA LEU A 386 -29.59 5.73 -0.27
C LEU A 386 -29.08 4.31 -0.03
N THR A 387 -28.16 3.82 -0.86
CA THR A 387 -27.45 2.55 -0.62
C THR A 387 -26.82 2.56 0.76
N ALA A 388 -26.17 3.67 1.12
CA ALA A 388 -25.55 3.82 2.42
C ALA A 388 -26.55 3.70 3.60
N LEU A 389 -27.68 4.40 3.53
CA LEU A 389 -28.72 4.31 4.55
C LEU A 389 -29.39 2.92 4.59
N LEU A 390 -29.54 2.26 3.45
CA LEU A 390 -30.18 0.94 3.35
C LEU A 390 -29.33 -0.21 3.87
N GLU A 391 -28.01 -0.11 3.78
CA GLU A 391 -27.07 -1.13 4.26
C GLU A 391 -26.89 -1.12 5.78
N ASN A 392 -27.45 -0.11 6.46
CA ASN A 392 -27.45 0.00 7.91
C ASN A 392 -28.87 -0.19 8.45
N ASP A 393 -29.12 -1.31 9.14
CA ASP A 393 -30.45 -1.65 9.67
C ASP A 393 -31.01 -0.58 10.63
N ILE A 394 -30.15 0.06 11.44
CA ILE A 394 -30.56 1.12 12.37
C ILE A 394 -30.92 2.40 11.59
N ALA A 395 -30.05 2.81 10.67
CA ALA A 395 -30.24 3.99 9.84
C ALA A 395 -31.48 3.86 8.94
N LYS A 396 -31.71 2.65 8.41
CA LYS A 396 -32.88 2.31 7.59
C LYS A 396 -34.18 2.59 8.31
N VAL A 397 -34.25 2.29 9.61
CA VAL A 397 -35.44 2.56 10.43
C VAL A 397 -35.52 4.03 10.82
N LYS A 398 -34.43 4.62 11.35
CA LYS A 398 -34.40 6.00 11.85
C LYS A 398 -34.66 7.04 10.75
N HIS A 399 -34.14 6.80 9.55
CA HIS A 399 -34.23 7.70 8.40
C HIS A 399 -35.17 7.21 7.29
N ALA A 400 -36.18 6.41 7.64
CA ALA A 400 -37.13 5.85 6.67
C ALA A 400 -37.78 6.90 5.76
N VAL A 401 -38.10 8.09 6.28
CA VAL A 401 -38.67 9.21 5.50
C VAL A 401 -37.68 9.71 4.43
N VAL A 402 -36.40 9.83 4.79
CA VAL A 402 -35.33 10.26 3.86
C VAL A 402 -35.19 9.24 2.73
N ILE A 403 -35.22 7.94 3.07
CA ILE A 403 -35.15 6.86 2.10
C ILE A 403 -36.36 6.89 1.17
N GLN A 404 -37.57 7.06 1.71
CA GLN A 404 -38.78 7.12 0.90
C GLN A 404 -38.75 8.29 -0.10
N ASN A 405 -38.35 9.48 0.36
CA ASN A 405 -38.24 10.65 -0.50
C ASN A 405 -37.18 10.45 -1.60
N GLY A 406 -36.04 9.88 -1.25
CA GLY A 406 -34.99 9.58 -2.22
C GLY A 406 -35.39 8.50 -3.22
N MET A 407 -36.11 7.46 -2.80
CA MET A 407 -36.65 6.44 -3.72
C MET A 407 -37.69 7.01 -4.67
N ASN A 408 -38.57 7.90 -4.18
CA ASN A 408 -39.51 8.63 -5.03
C ASN A 408 -38.76 9.49 -6.07
N TYR A 409 -37.67 10.14 -5.66
CA TYR A 409 -36.80 10.88 -6.57
C TYR A 409 -36.21 9.98 -7.66
N LEU A 410 -35.61 8.85 -7.30
CA LEU A 410 -35.02 7.90 -8.25
C LEU A 410 -36.06 7.31 -9.19
N SER A 411 -37.25 6.96 -8.67
CA SER A 411 -38.39 6.47 -9.45
C SER A 411 -38.79 7.47 -10.55
N ASN A 412 -38.95 8.74 -10.19
CA ASN A 412 -39.30 9.80 -11.13
C ASN A 412 -38.20 10.08 -12.17
N GLN A 413 -36.93 9.84 -11.83
CA GLN A 413 -35.80 10.06 -12.73
C GLN A 413 -35.47 8.84 -13.61
N LEU A 414 -35.92 7.62 -13.27
CA LEU A 414 -35.44 6.37 -13.88
C LEU A 414 -35.48 6.38 -15.41
N ALA A 415 -36.56 6.90 -16.00
CA ALA A 415 -36.72 7.01 -17.44
C ALA A 415 -35.63 7.90 -18.08
N LEU A 416 -35.20 8.95 -17.39
CA LEU A 416 -34.22 9.94 -17.84
C LEU A 416 -32.76 9.54 -17.56
N ILE A 417 -32.52 8.51 -16.75
CA ILE A 417 -31.16 8.03 -16.47
C ILE A 417 -30.60 7.35 -17.73
N ASN A 418 -29.68 8.04 -18.42
CA ASN A 418 -29.04 7.54 -19.64
C ASN A 418 -27.55 7.22 -19.46
N ASN A 419 -27.00 7.45 -18.27
CA ASN A 419 -25.61 7.12 -17.96
C ASN A 419 -25.56 5.77 -17.20
N PRO A 420 -24.80 4.77 -17.68
CA PRO A 420 -24.75 3.47 -17.02
C PRO A 420 -24.18 3.52 -15.59
N TYR A 421 -23.28 4.46 -15.29
CA TYR A 421 -22.72 4.64 -13.95
C TYR A 421 -23.82 5.01 -12.96
N ASP A 422 -24.58 6.07 -13.24
CA ASP A 422 -25.70 6.52 -12.41
C ASP A 422 -26.77 5.43 -12.27
N LEU A 423 -27.09 4.74 -13.37
CA LEU A 423 -28.08 3.66 -13.38
C LEU A 423 -27.63 2.47 -12.53
N SER A 424 -26.35 2.09 -12.57
CA SER A 424 -25.84 0.94 -11.82
C SER A 424 -26.01 1.11 -10.30
N ILE A 425 -25.73 2.31 -9.78
CA ILE A 425 -25.88 2.65 -8.36
C ILE A 425 -27.37 2.75 -8.00
N ALA A 426 -28.17 3.40 -8.84
CA ALA A 426 -29.61 3.52 -8.63
C ALA A 426 -30.30 2.15 -8.60
N THR A 427 -29.98 1.27 -9.54
CA THR A 427 -30.47 -0.10 -9.58
C THR A 427 -30.07 -0.86 -8.32
N TYR A 428 -28.83 -0.74 -7.87
CA TYR A 428 -28.39 -1.41 -6.65
C TYR A 428 -29.15 -0.90 -5.40
N ALA A 429 -29.34 0.41 -5.27
CA ALA A 429 -30.16 1.00 -4.21
C ALA A 429 -31.62 0.49 -4.27
N MET A 430 -32.23 0.42 -5.47
CA MET A 430 -33.57 -0.12 -5.66
C MET A 430 -33.67 -1.61 -5.29
N MET A 431 -32.64 -2.40 -5.60
CA MET A 431 -32.54 -3.81 -5.22
C MET A 431 -32.48 -3.97 -3.69
N LEU A 432 -31.65 -3.19 -2.99
CA LEU A 432 -31.54 -3.19 -1.52
C LEU A 432 -32.84 -2.76 -0.83
N ASN A 433 -33.54 -1.78 -1.39
CA ASN A 433 -34.82 -1.31 -0.87
C ASN A 433 -35.96 -2.30 -1.14
N GLY A 434 -35.84 -3.15 -2.14
CA GLY A 434 -36.95 -3.96 -2.64
C GLY A 434 -37.99 -3.15 -3.42
N HIS A 435 -37.56 -2.06 -4.07
CA HIS A 435 -38.45 -1.14 -4.79
C HIS A 435 -39.17 -1.83 -5.98
N THR A 436 -40.37 -1.38 -6.32
CA THR A 436 -41.19 -1.97 -7.40
C THR A 436 -40.50 -1.91 -8.77
N MET A 437 -39.76 -0.84 -9.04
CA MET A 437 -39.02 -0.63 -10.30
C MET A 437 -37.67 -1.34 -10.38
N LYS A 438 -37.25 -2.10 -9.35
CA LYS A 438 -35.91 -2.72 -9.31
C LYS A 438 -35.63 -3.63 -10.51
N LYS A 439 -36.65 -4.34 -11.00
CA LYS A 439 -36.56 -5.22 -12.17
C LYS A 439 -36.38 -4.41 -13.45
N GLU A 440 -37.20 -3.39 -13.65
CA GLU A 440 -37.12 -2.49 -14.80
C GLU A 440 -35.76 -1.77 -14.86
N ALA A 441 -35.26 -1.29 -13.72
CA ALA A 441 -33.96 -0.64 -13.62
C ALA A 441 -32.80 -1.61 -13.96
N LEU A 442 -32.89 -2.87 -13.51
CA LEU A 442 -31.89 -3.89 -13.83
C LEU A 442 -31.93 -4.29 -15.32
N ASP A 443 -33.11 -4.47 -15.89
CA ASP A 443 -33.24 -4.82 -17.31
C ASP A 443 -32.69 -3.68 -18.19
N LYS A 444 -33.03 -2.42 -17.89
CA LYS A 444 -32.45 -1.24 -18.55
C LYS A 444 -30.92 -1.19 -18.41
N LEU A 445 -30.38 -1.57 -17.25
CA LEU A 445 -28.93 -1.62 -17.04
C LEU A 445 -28.28 -2.71 -17.91
N ILE A 446 -28.89 -3.90 -17.99
CA ILE A 446 -28.40 -5.02 -18.81
C ILE A 446 -28.36 -4.63 -20.29
N ASP A 447 -29.36 -3.90 -20.78
CA ASP A 447 -29.42 -3.43 -22.17
C ASP A 447 -28.26 -2.50 -22.53
N MET A 448 -27.66 -1.80 -21.55
CA MET A 448 -26.52 -0.91 -21.75
C MET A 448 -25.16 -1.62 -21.64
N SER A 449 -25.15 -2.94 -21.44
CA SER A 449 -23.91 -3.69 -21.24
C SER A 449 -23.22 -4.06 -22.56
N ILE A 450 -21.91 -4.20 -22.50
CA ILE A 450 -21.05 -4.66 -23.58
C ILE A 450 -20.70 -6.12 -23.31
N SER A 451 -20.88 -7.00 -24.29
CA SER A 451 -20.54 -8.42 -24.19
C SER A 451 -19.46 -8.79 -25.19
N ASP A 452 -18.35 -9.37 -24.71
CA ASP A 452 -17.31 -9.98 -25.54
C ASP A 452 -17.45 -11.50 -25.47
N ASN A 453 -18.04 -12.08 -26.54
CA ASN A 453 -18.26 -13.53 -26.63
C ASN A 453 -16.97 -14.34 -26.75
N ASN A 454 -15.86 -13.75 -27.23
CA ASN A 454 -14.59 -14.46 -27.37
C ASN A 454 -13.94 -14.68 -26.01
N LYS A 455 -14.02 -13.67 -25.14
CA LYS A 455 -13.48 -13.75 -23.77
C LYS A 455 -14.52 -14.20 -22.73
N LYS A 456 -15.79 -14.34 -23.13
CA LYS A 456 -16.93 -14.58 -22.23
C LYS A 456 -16.99 -13.51 -21.14
N GLU A 457 -16.80 -12.25 -21.52
CA GLU A 457 -16.77 -11.09 -20.63
C GLU A 457 -18.03 -10.23 -20.85
N ARG A 458 -18.57 -9.67 -19.76
CA ARG A 458 -19.63 -8.65 -19.81
C ARG A 458 -19.25 -7.47 -18.91
N TYR A 459 -19.36 -6.24 -19.41
CA TYR A 459 -18.98 -5.05 -18.67
C TYR A 459 -19.74 -3.81 -19.15
N TRP A 460 -19.55 -2.67 -18.48
CA TRP A 460 -20.17 -1.40 -18.86
C TRP A 460 -19.11 -0.37 -19.25
N GLY A 461 -19.20 0.13 -20.48
CA GLY A 461 -18.26 1.08 -21.06
C GLY A 461 -18.51 2.53 -20.59
N THR A 462 -18.09 2.84 -19.36
CA THR A 462 -18.08 4.20 -18.79
C THR A 462 -16.63 4.70 -18.58
N THR A 463 -16.46 5.89 -18.01
CA THR A 463 -15.16 6.38 -17.50
C THR A 463 -14.67 5.57 -16.30
N ASN A 464 -15.60 5.17 -15.42
CA ASN A 464 -15.34 4.31 -14.25
C ASN A 464 -15.95 2.92 -14.48
N GLN A 465 -15.34 2.16 -15.39
CA GLN A 465 -15.86 0.87 -15.86
C GLN A 465 -15.92 -0.17 -14.73
N ILE A 466 -14.92 -0.17 -13.85
CA ILE A 466 -14.81 -1.13 -12.75
C ILE A 466 -15.94 -0.90 -11.74
N GLU A 467 -16.12 0.33 -11.25
CA GLU A 467 -17.22 0.67 -10.33
C GLU A 467 -18.59 0.32 -10.92
N THR A 468 -18.85 0.75 -12.16
CA THR A 468 -20.14 0.53 -12.84
C THR A 468 -20.45 -0.97 -12.94
N THR A 469 -19.47 -1.74 -13.39
CA THR A 469 -19.59 -3.18 -13.59
C THR A 469 -19.72 -3.92 -12.26
N ALA A 470 -19.05 -3.44 -11.20
CA ALA A 470 -19.15 -3.99 -9.87
C ALA A 470 -20.52 -3.73 -9.21
N TYR A 471 -21.09 -2.51 -9.36
CA TYR A 471 -22.47 -2.23 -8.92
C TYR A 471 -23.52 -3.04 -9.70
N ALA A 472 -23.30 -3.23 -11.00
CA ALA A 472 -24.13 -4.13 -11.80
C ALA A 472 -24.04 -5.56 -11.27
N LEU A 473 -22.84 -6.07 -10.98
CA LEU A 473 -22.65 -7.42 -10.42
C LEU A 473 -23.34 -7.60 -9.06
N LEU A 474 -23.26 -6.60 -8.17
CA LEU A 474 -24.01 -6.62 -6.91
C LEU A 474 -25.52 -6.73 -7.14
N SER A 475 -26.05 -6.00 -8.11
CA SER A 475 -27.44 -6.10 -8.53
C SER A 475 -27.79 -7.49 -9.10
N PHE A 476 -26.89 -8.12 -9.87
CA PHE A 476 -27.07 -9.49 -10.38
C PHE A 476 -27.11 -10.52 -9.25
N VAL A 477 -26.22 -10.40 -8.25
CA VAL A 477 -26.20 -11.28 -7.06
C VAL A 477 -27.50 -11.15 -6.27
N MET A 478 -27.98 -9.92 -6.06
CA MET A 478 -29.25 -9.62 -5.39
C MET A 478 -30.47 -10.14 -6.15
N ALA A 479 -30.40 -10.20 -7.48
CA ALA A 479 -31.44 -10.75 -8.35
C ALA A 479 -31.30 -12.27 -8.58
N GLU A 480 -30.33 -12.92 -7.92
CA GLU A 480 -30.01 -14.35 -8.08
C GLU A 480 -29.66 -14.76 -9.53
N LYS A 481 -29.22 -13.81 -10.35
CA LYS A 481 -28.77 -14.04 -11.73
C LYS A 481 -27.31 -14.52 -11.77
N TYR A 482 -27.00 -15.62 -11.07
CA TYR A 482 -25.62 -16.08 -10.88
C TYR A 482 -24.93 -16.48 -12.20
N LEU A 483 -25.64 -17.21 -13.07
CA LEU A 483 -25.09 -17.66 -14.36
C LEU A 483 -24.73 -16.48 -15.28
N ASP A 484 -25.59 -15.46 -15.35
CA ASP A 484 -25.33 -14.24 -16.12
C ASP A 484 -24.28 -13.34 -15.44
N GLY A 485 -24.05 -13.53 -14.13
CA GLY A 485 -23.02 -12.84 -13.35
C GLY A 485 -21.61 -13.38 -13.59
N ILE A 486 -21.45 -14.62 -14.05
CA ILE A 486 -20.13 -15.23 -14.34
C ILE A 486 -19.35 -14.44 -15.40
N PRO A 487 -19.93 -14.07 -16.56
CA PRO A 487 -19.26 -13.21 -17.53
C PRO A 487 -18.85 -11.83 -16.98
N VAL A 488 -19.63 -11.29 -16.04
CA VAL A 488 -19.32 -10.02 -15.37
C VAL A 488 -18.12 -10.19 -14.44
N MET A 489 -18.09 -11.30 -13.69
CA MET A 489 -16.96 -11.67 -12.84
C MET A 489 -15.68 -11.92 -13.65
N ASN A 490 -15.77 -12.56 -14.82
CA ASN A 490 -14.61 -12.78 -15.71
C ASN A 490 -13.89 -11.48 -16.02
N TRP A 491 -14.67 -10.45 -16.41
CA TRP A 491 -14.10 -9.15 -16.74
C TRP A 491 -13.49 -8.46 -15.52
N LEU A 492 -14.21 -8.42 -14.38
CA LEU A 492 -13.74 -7.77 -13.16
C LEU A 492 -12.47 -8.43 -12.59
N VAL A 493 -12.41 -9.75 -12.56
CA VAL A 493 -11.22 -10.48 -12.08
C VAL A 493 -9.99 -10.14 -12.93
N ASN A 494 -10.18 -9.91 -14.23
CA ASN A 494 -9.11 -9.55 -15.16
C ASN A 494 -8.69 -8.06 -15.09
N GLN A 495 -9.45 -7.20 -14.40
CA GLN A 495 -9.04 -5.80 -14.14
C GLN A 495 -8.30 -5.61 -12.81
N ARG A 496 -8.05 -6.69 -12.06
CA ARG A 496 -7.37 -6.62 -10.74
C ARG A 496 -5.92 -6.14 -10.89
N TYR A 497 -5.46 -5.44 -9.87
CA TYR A 497 -4.06 -5.07 -9.68
C TYR A 497 -3.25 -6.23 -9.08
N VAL A 498 -1.91 -6.17 -9.18
CA VAL A 498 -1.00 -7.27 -8.81
C VAL A 498 -1.11 -7.72 -7.33
N THR A 499 -1.60 -6.84 -6.46
CA THR A 499 -1.85 -7.09 -5.03
C THR A 499 -3.19 -7.81 -4.77
N GLY A 500 -4.00 -8.02 -5.80
CA GLY A 500 -5.35 -8.58 -5.70
C GLY A 500 -6.45 -7.53 -5.52
N SER A 501 -6.11 -6.27 -5.23
CA SER A 501 -7.04 -5.12 -5.24
C SER A 501 -7.39 -4.71 -6.67
N PHE A 502 -8.05 -3.57 -6.84
CA PHE A 502 -8.09 -2.86 -8.11
C PHE A 502 -7.14 -1.65 -8.08
N PRO A 503 -6.86 -0.99 -9.22
CA PRO A 503 -5.88 0.11 -9.25
C PRO A 503 -6.28 1.35 -8.44
N ARG A 504 -7.59 1.58 -8.23
CA ARG A 504 -8.14 2.76 -7.52
C ARG A 504 -8.90 2.36 -6.26
N THR A 505 -9.21 3.34 -5.43
CA THR A 505 -9.87 3.17 -4.12
C THR A 505 -11.31 2.71 -4.26
N GLN A 506 -12.19 3.48 -4.91
CA GLN A 506 -13.58 3.07 -5.13
C GLN A 506 -13.68 1.77 -5.96
N ASP A 507 -12.86 1.64 -7.00
CA ASP A 507 -12.72 0.38 -7.76
C ASP A 507 -12.44 -0.81 -6.84
N THR A 508 -11.52 -0.64 -5.89
CA THR A 508 -11.17 -1.69 -4.92
C THR A 508 -12.34 -2.00 -4.00
N PHE A 509 -13.03 -0.99 -3.49
CA PHE A 509 -14.11 -1.18 -2.53
C PHE A 509 -15.31 -1.90 -3.15
N VAL A 510 -15.85 -1.35 -4.24
CA VAL A 510 -17.04 -1.91 -4.88
C VAL A 510 -16.67 -3.19 -5.62
N GLY A 511 -15.52 -3.22 -6.30
CA GLY A 511 -15.01 -4.39 -7.02
C GLY A 511 -14.81 -5.59 -6.11
N LEU A 512 -14.10 -5.44 -4.99
CA LEU A 512 -13.92 -6.54 -4.05
C LEU A 512 -15.24 -6.96 -3.40
N LYS A 513 -16.11 -6.01 -3.01
CA LYS A 513 -17.43 -6.33 -2.44
C LYS A 513 -18.29 -7.14 -3.42
N ALA A 514 -18.28 -6.79 -4.70
CA ALA A 514 -19.01 -7.50 -5.74
C ALA A 514 -18.45 -8.91 -5.99
N LEU A 515 -17.13 -9.02 -6.10
CA LEU A 515 -16.45 -10.30 -6.31
C LEU A 515 -16.66 -11.26 -5.13
N THR A 516 -16.55 -10.78 -3.88
CA THR A 516 -16.77 -11.61 -2.70
C THR A 516 -18.21 -12.04 -2.58
N LYS A 517 -19.18 -11.14 -2.81
CA LYS A 517 -20.61 -11.47 -2.73
C LYS A 517 -21.06 -12.50 -3.76
N LEU A 518 -20.51 -12.46 -4.99
CA LEU A 518 -20.78 -13.52 -5.97
C LEU A 518 -20.06 -14.81 -5.58
N ALA A 519 -18.79 -14.74 -5.18
CA ALA A 519 -18.01 -15.91 -4.79
C ALA A 519 -18.64 -16.66 -3.61
N GLU A 520 -19.20 -15.97 -2.62
CA GLU A 520 -19.98 -16.56 -1.52
C GLU A 520 -21.16 -17.43 -2.02
N LYS A 521 -21.71 -17.13 -3.21
CA LYS A 521 -22.88 -17.83 -3.78
C LYS A 521 -22.51 -18.94 -4.75
N ILE A 522 -21.43 -18.80 -5.50
CA ILE A 522 -21.05 -19.74 -6.56
C ILE A 522 -19.91 -20.69 -6.19
N SER A 523 -19.12 -20.38 -5.16
CA SER A 523 -17.94 -21.20 -4.84
C SER A 523 -18.36 -22.57 -4.31
N PRO A 524 -17.76 -23.66 -4.79
CA PRO A 524 -18.04 -25.01 -4.26
C PRO A 524 -17.64 -25.14 -2.79
N SER A 525 -18.28 -26.06 -2.08
CA SER A 525 -18.02 -26.32 -0.66
C SER A 525 -16.63 -26.92 -0.37
N ARG A 526 -15.95 -27.43 -1.40
CA ARG A 526 -14.61 -28.00 -1.30
C ARG A 526 -13.78 -27.71 -2.55
N ASN A 527 -12.48 -27.59 -2.35
CA ASN A 527 -11.48 -27.57 -3.41
C ASN A 527 -10.77 -28.93 -3.45
N ASP A 528 -10.77 -29.55 -4.63
CA ASP A 528 -10.04 -30.77 -4.96
C ASP A 528 -9.74 -30.75 -6.46
N TYR A 529 -8.62 -30.12 -6.82
CA TYR A 529 -8.21 -29.99 -8.22
C TYR A 529 -6.71 -30.02 -8.39
N THR A 530 -6.31 -30.43 -9.59
CA THR A 530 -4.93 -30.42 -10.08
C THR A 530 -4.79 -29.38 -11.18
N VAL A 531 -3.80 -28.50 -11.06
CA VAL A 531 -3.39 -27.54 -12.07
C VAL A 531 -2.07 -27.98 -12.69
N GLN A 532 -2.10 -28.30 -13.97
CA GLN A 532 -0.93 -28.59 -14.77
C GLN A 532 -0.56 -27.34 -15.59
N LEU A 533 0.57 -26.73 -15.27
CA LEU A 533 1.15 -25.63 -16.03
C LEU A 533 2.19 -26.16 -17.03
N LYS A 534 1.92 -26.00 -18.32
CA LYS A 534 2.86 -26.30 -19.41
C LYS A 534 3.44 -25.02 -19.99
N TYR A 535 4.76 -24.97 -20.09
CA TYR A 535 5.49 -23.87 -20.72
C TYR A 535 6.73 -24.41 -21.41
N LYS A 536 6.92 -24.03 -22.69
CA LYS A 536 7.96 -24.58 -23.56
C LYS A 536 7.94 -26.12 -23.58
N LYS A 537 8.93 -26.78 -22.95
CA LYS A 537 9.05 -28.24 -22.78
C LYS A 537 8.87 -28.70 -21.33
N SER A 538 8.68 -27.75 -20.40
CA SER A 538 8.55 -28.03 -18.97
C SER A 538 7.09 -28.14 -18.59
N THR A 539 6.82 -29.02 -17.62
CA THR A 539 5.50 -29.17 -17.01
C THR A 539 5.65 -29.10 -15.50
N LYS A 540 4.76 -28.35 -14.84
CA LYS A 540 4.65 -28.26 -13.39
C LYS A 540 3.24 -28.61 -12.97
N TYR A 541 3.12 -29.20 -11.79
CA TYR A 541 1.85 -29.64 -11.23
C TYR A 541 1.66 -28.97 -9.87
N PHE A 542 0.45 -28.50 -9.65
CA PHE A 542 0.00 -27.95 -8.38
C PHE A 542 -1.28 -28.67 -7.99
N ASN A 543 -1.30 -29.24 -6.78
CA ASN A 543 -2.47 -29.90 -6.25
C ASN A 543 -3.01 -29.02 -5.13
N ILE A 544 -4.31 -28.72 -5.17
CA ILE A 544 -4.98 -27.94 -4.14
C ILE A 544 -6.09 -28.78 -3.55
N ASN A 545 -6.09 -28.87 -2.22
CA ASN A 545 -7.18 -29.41 -1.43
C ASN A 545 -7.72 -28.35 -0.45
N SER A 546 -8.90 -28.58 0.14
CA SER A 546 -9.55 -27.65 1.07
C SER A 546 -8.74 -27.32 2.35
N GLU A 547 -7.68 -28.04 2.68
CA GLU A 547 -6.80 -27.73 3.82
C GLU A 547 -5.68 -26.73 3.44
N GLN A 548 -5.49 -26.48 2.14
CA GLN A 548 -4.39 -25.69 1.58
C GLN A 548 -4.85 -24.33 1.03
N ILE A 549 -5.78 -23.66 1.72
CA ILE A 549 -6.36 -22.37 1.30
C ILE A 549 -5.31 -21.23 1.26
N ASP A 550 -4.23 -21.35 2.03
CA ASP A 550 -3.17 -20.33 2.11
C ASP A 550 -1.88 -20.73 1.36
N VAL A 551 -1.86 -21.86 0.66
CA VAL A 551 -0.67 -22.31 -0.08
C VAL A 551 -0.51 -21.50 -1.37
N GLN A 552 0.41 -20.55 -1.34
CA GLN A 552 0.83 -19.83 -2.54
C GLN A 552 1.82 -20.66 -3.35
N ASN A 553 1.37 -21.10 -4.52
CA ASN A 553 2.24 -21.69 -5.52
C ASN A 553 2.64 -20.59 -6.51
N PHE A 554 3.86 -20.08 -6.37
CA PHE A 554 4.47 -19.17 -7.33
C PHE A 554 5.54 -19.90 -8.14
N LEU A 555 5.61 -19.59 -9.43
CA LEU A 555 6.65 -20.10 -10.31
C LEU A 555 7.14 -19.00 -11.23
N GLU A 556 8.44 -18.75 -11.18
CA GLU A 556 9.11 -17.88 -12.14
C GLU A 556 9.23 -18.60 -13.49
N ILE A 557 8.78 -17.93 -14.55
CA ILE A 557 8.72 -18.46 -15.90
C ILE A 557 9.88 -17.84 -16.71
N PRO A 558 10.60 -18.63 -17.54
CA PRO A 558 11.65 -18.09 -18.40
C PRO A 558 11.15 -16.94 -19.28
N GLU A 559 11.92 -15.84 -19.35
CA GLU A 559 11.54 -14.55 -19.96
C GLU A 559 11.20 -14.63 -21.46
N ASP A 560 11.74 -15.62 -22.17
CA ASP A 560 11.55 -15.86 -23.61
C ASP A 560 10.32 -16.73 -23.92
N THR A 561 9.53 -17.08 -22.90
CA THR A 561 8.27 -17.81 -23.07
C THR A 561 7.22 -16.91 -23.73
N LYS A 562 6.57 -17.38 -24.80
CA LYS A 562 5.52 -16.63 -25.52
C LYS A 562 4.10 -17.13 -25.24
N LYS A 563 3.96 -18.39 -24.86
CA LYS A 563 2.67 -19.05 -24.63
C LYS A 563 2.74 -19.91 -23.37
N LEU A 564 1.66 -19.89 -22.61
CA LEU A 564 1.43 -20.75 -21.46
C LEU A 564 0.13 -21.51 -21.68
N GLU A 565 0.13 -22.79 -21.33
CA GLU A 565 -1.08 -23.63 -21.36
C GLU A 565 -1.30 -24.15 -19.94
N ILE A 566 -2.47 -23.86 -19.38
CA ILE A 566 -2.84 -24.30 -18.03
C ILE A 566 -4.02 -25.26 -18.14
N ASN A 567 -3.82 -26.50 -17.72
CA ASN A 567 -4.87 -27.51 -17.68
C ASN A 567 -5.32 -27.70 -16.23
N VAL A 568 -6.60 -27.46 -15.97
CA VAL A 568 -7.21 -27.65 -14.65
C VAL A 568 -8.13 -28.86 -14.71
N GLY A 569 -7.98 -29.79 -13.78
CA GLY A 569 -8.83 -30.96 -13.63
C GLY A 569 -9.27 -31.16 -12.19
N GLY A 570 -10.59 -31.19 -11.94
CA GLY A 570 -11.12 -31.40 -10.60
C GLY A 570 -12.41 -30.64 -10.30
N ILE A 571 -12.62 -30.34 -9.02
CA ILE A 571 -13.78 -29.64 -8.45
C ILE A 571 -13.25 -28.51 -7.57
N GLY A 572 -13.86 -27.32 -7.63
CA GLY A 572 -13.50 -26.21 -6.75
C GLY A 572 -13.38 -24.86 -7.47
N PHE A 573 -12.86 -23.88 -6.73
CA PHE A 573 -12.59 -22.52 -7.18
C PHE A 573 -11.08 -22.24 -7.21
N GLY A 574 -10.63 -21.49 -8.22
CA GLY A 574 -9.26 -21.00 -8.26
C GLY A 574 -9.04 -19.88 -9.26
N LEU A 575 -7.98 -19.10 -9.00
CA LEU A 575 -7.47 -18.04 -9.85
C LEU A 575 -6.14 -18.45 -10.49
N LEU A 576 -6.08 -18.29 -11.80
CA LEU A 576 -4.91 -18.45 -12.63
C LEU A 576 -4.40 -17.05 -12.99
N GLU A 577 -3.31 -16.63 -12.36
CA GLU A 577 -2.73 -15.30 -12.53
C GLU A 577 -1.40 -15.40 -13.27
N VAL A 578 -1.26 -14.63 -14.34
CA VAL A 578 -0.01 -14.48 -15.09
C VAL A 578 0.41 -13.02 -14.96
N ILE A 579 1.47 -12.80 -14.21
CA ILE A 579 2.07 -11.49 -14.02
C ILE A 579 3.26 -11.37 -14.94
N TYR A 580 3.36 -10.26 -15.64
CA TYR A 580 4.59 -9.89 -16.31
C TYR A 580 4.93 -8.45 -15.98
N GLN A 581 6.16 -8.27 -15.52
CA GLN A 581 6.75 -7.00 -15.21
C GLN A 581 7.79 -6.70 -16.28
N PHE A 582 7.75 -5.50 -16.81
CA PHE A 582 8.77 -5.03 -17.73
C PHE A 582 9.08 -3.58 -17.45
N ASP A 583 10.31 -3.23 -17.74
CA ASP A 583 10.79 -1.88 -17.63
C ASP A 583 10.60 -1.15 -18.96
N LEU A 584 10.06 0.06 -18.91
CA LEU A 584 10.03 0.98 -20.03
C LEU A 584 11.00 2.13 -19.78
N ASN A 585 11.73 2.51 -20.83
CA ASN A 585 12.50 3.74 -20.82
C ASN A 585 11.66 4.92 -20.35
N LEU A 586 12.28 5.77 -19.53
CA LEU A 586 11.65 6.99 -19.05
C LEU A 586 11.53 7.98 -20.21
N VAL A 587 10.30 8.20 -20.70
CA VAL A 587 9.99 9.14 -21.77
C VAL A 587 8.95 10.14 -21.32
N ASN A 588 9.03 11.35 -21.89
CA ASN A 588 7.98 12.36 -21.71
C ASN A 588 6.69 11.84 -22.34
N PHE A 589 5.61 11.89 -21.58
CA PHE A 589 4.28 11.50 -22.00
C PHE A 589 3.28 12.50 -21.41
N GLU A 590 2.39 12.99 -22.27
CA GLU A 590 1.34 13.91 -21.89
C GLU A 590 0.01 13.37 -22.42
N HIS A 591 -0.97 13.25 -21.54
CA HIS A 591 -2.33 12.92 -21.91
C HIS A 591 -3.28 13.69 -20.99
N ARG A 592 -4.06 14.61 -21.57
CA ARG A 592 -5.01 15.49 -20.87
C ARG A 592 -4.41 16.41 -19.78
N PHE A 593 -3.10 16.38 -19.57
CA PHE A 593 -2.36 17.32 -18.73
C PHE A 593 -1.16 17.85 -19.48
N LYS A 594 -0.83 19.11 -19.21
CA LYS A 594 0.45 19.71 -19.58
C LYS A 594 1.30 19.86 -18.32
N LEU A 595 2.56 19.42 -18.38
CA LEU A 595 3.51 19.46 -17.27
C LEU A 595 4.82 20.08 -17.73
N ASP A 596 5.15 21.25 -17.18
CA ASP A 596 6.39 21.96 -17.46
C ASP A 596 7.31 21.94 -16.23
N LEU A 597 8.58 21.64 -16.46
CA LEU A 597 9.62 21.59 -15.43
C LEU A 597 10.75 22.56 -15.77
N GLU A 598 11.11 23.43 -14.82
CA GLU A 598 12.19 24.40 -14.97
C GLU A 598 13.12 24.33 -13.77
N LYS A 599 14.41 24.07 -14.01
CA LYS A 599 15.45 24.15 -12.97
C LYS A 599 15.87 25.61 -12.80
N GLN A 600 15.60 26.18 -11.63
CA GLN A 600 16.07 27.52 -11.27
C GLN A 600 17.58 27.51 -10.95
N ASN A 601 18.27 28.59 -11.30
CA ASN A 601 19.68 28.77 -10.93
C ASN A 601 19.79 29.17 -9.45
N THR A 602 20.44 28.33 -8.65
CA THR A 602 20.62 28.52 -7.20
C THR A 602 21.98 29.13 -6.85
N GLY A 603 22.94 29.14 -7.79
CA GLY A 603 24.34 29.46 -7.50
C GLY A 603 25.07 28.42 -6.64
N SER A 604 24.43 27.28 -6.32
CA SER A 604 25.00 26.20 -5.50
C SER A 604 24.81 24.83 -6.15
N ASP A 605 25.89 24.07 -6.30
CA ASP A 605 25.86 22.69 -6.81
C ASP A 605 25.14 21.71 -5.88
N TYR A 606 24.90 22.12 -4.63
CA TYR A 606 24.25 21.32 -3.60
C TYR A 606 22.76 21.59 -3.49
N GLU A 607 22.24 22.62 -4.16
CA GLU A 607 20.84 23.00 -4.09
C GLU A 607 20.17 22.84 -5.46
N LEU A 608 19.08 22.09 -5.47
CA LEU A 608 18.16 21.98 -6.59
C LEU A 608 16.92 22.77 -6.25
N ARG A 609 16.58 23.76 -7.08
CA ARG A 609 15.26 24.41 -7.06
C ARG A 609 14.53 24.06 -8.34
N LEU A 610 13.53 23.20 -8.22
CA LEU A 610 12.73 22.74 -9.35
C LEU A 610 11.39 23.46 -9.34
N ARG A 611 11.15 24.32 -10.32
CA ARG A 611 9.83 24.92 -10.57
C ARG A 611 9.00 23.94 -11.39
N VAL A 612 7.86 23.56 -10.85
CA VAL A 612 6.90 22.65 -11.47
C VAL A 612 5.64 23.45 -11.77
N CYS A 613 5.13 23.31 -12.98
CA CYS A 613 3.85 23.88 -13.39
C CYS A 613 3.02 22.81 -14.10
N ALA A 614 1.78 22.61 -13.64
CA ALA A 614 0.84 21.72 -14.29
C ALA A 614 -0.50 22.40 -14.55
N ASN A 615 -1.17 22.00 -15.62
CA ASN A 615 -2.55 22.38 -15.89
C ASN A 615 -3.27 21.27 -16.67
N TYR A 616 -4.58 21.21 -16.51
CA TYR A 616 -5.44 20.29 -17.25
C TYR A 616 -5.70 20.83 -18.66
N ILE A 617 -5.83 19.91 -19.61
CA ILE A 617 -6.22 20.19 -20.99
C ILE A 617 -7.70 19.83 -21.11
N PRO A 618 -8.60 20.83 -21.08
CA PRO A 618 -10.03 20.59 -21.13
C PRO A 618 -10.45 20.11 -22.52
N GLU A 619 -11.49 19.28 -22.57
CA GLU A 619 -12.06 18.79 -23.83
C GLU A 619 -13.59 18.84 -23.75
N LEU A 620 -14.21 19.60 -24.67
CA LEU A 620 -15.66 19.78 -24.74
C LEU A 620 -16.25 20.25 -23.39
N THR A 621 -17.10 19.43 -22.77
CA THR A 621 -17.75 19.71 -21.48
C THR A 621 -16.87 19.37 -20.27
N ASP A 622 -15.73 18.71 -20.49
CA ASP A 622 -14.81 18.29 -19.44
C ASP A 622 -13.79 19.39 -19.15
N SER A 623 -14.22 20.38 -18.37
CA SER A 623 -13.47 21.62 -18.12
C SER A 623 -12.40 21.52 -17.01
N GLN A 624 -12.51 20.54 -16.12
CA GLN A 624 -11.62 20.33 -14.97
C GLN A 624 -11.41 18.84 -14.73
N SER A 625 -10.26 18.44 -14.19
CA SER A 625 -10.00 17.06 -13.76
C SER A 625 -10.80 16.66 -12.51
N ASN A 626 -10.73 15.39 -12.09
CA ASN A 626 -11.01 15.01 -10.71
C ASN A 626 -9.83 15.44 -9.80
N MET A 627 -9.74 14.90 -8.58
CA MET A 627 -8.58 15.06 -7.72
C MET A 627 -7.28 14.78 -8.48
N ALA A 628 -6.39 15.77 -8.50
CA ALA A 628 -5.13 15.67 -9.23
C ALA A 628 -3.97 15.60 -8.23
N LEU A 629 -3.03 14.70 -8.50
CA LEU A 629 -1.81 14.56 -7.72
C LEU A 629 -0.61 14.92 -8.58
N ILE A 630 0.36 15.57 -7.95
CA ILE A 630 1.70 15.72 -8.52
C ILE A 630 2.69 14.98 -7.63
N GLU A 631 3.41 14.03 -8.22
CA GLU A 631 4.51 13.34 -7.55
C GLU A 631 5.85 13.81 -8.14
N VAL A 632 6.70 14.37 -7.28
CA VAL A 632 8.06 14.79 -7.63
C VAL A 632 9.04 13.76 -7.07
N THR A 633 9.66 12.99 -7.97
CA THR A 633 10.75 12.08 -7.59
C THR A 633 12.10 12.77 -7.74
N LEU A 634 12.96 12.65 -6.73
CA LEU A 634 14.26 13.31 -6.74
C LEU A 634 15.36 12.42 -7.32
N PRO A 635 16.41 13.03 -7.92
CA PRO A 635 17.63 12.30 -8.26
C PRO A 635 18.27 11.70 -7.02
N SER A 636 18.90 10.54 -7.16
CA SER A 636 19.55 9.85 -6.05
C SER A 636 20.58 10.74 -5.35
N GLY A 637 20.49 10.76 -4.02
CA GLY A 637 21.32 11.59 -3.14
C GLY A 637 20.78 12.99 -2.84
N TYR A 638 19.66 13.40 -3.44
CA TYR A 638 18.92 14.60 -3.03
C TYR A 638 17.85 14.28 -2.00
N VAL A 639 17.62 15.21 -1.07
CA VAL A 639 16.62 15.11 -0.01
C VAL A 639 15.94 16.46 0.16
N VAL A 640 14.62 16.45 0.31
CA VAL A 640 13.85 17.64 0.65
C VAL A 640 13.93 17.98 2.14
N ASP A 641 13.81 19.27 2.48
CA ASP A 641 13.63 19.69 3.87
C ASP A 641 12.17 19.50 4.34
N ARG A 642 11.88 19.80 5.61
CA ARG A 642 10.55 19.56 6.22
C ARG A 642 9.39 20.30 5.54
N ASN A 643 9.64 21.49 4.99
CA ASN A 643 8.65 22.31 4.29
C ASN A 643 9.16 22.68 2.89
N PRO A 644 9.16 21.73 1.94
CA PRO A 644 9.90 21.86 0.69
C PRO A 644 9.07 22.46 -0.45
N ILE A 645 8.15 23.38 -0.15
CA ILE A 645 7.33 24.04 -1.15
C ILE A 645 7.37 25.54 -0.92
N SER A 646 7.70 26.27 -1.98
CA SER A 646 7.68 27.74 -2.04
C SER A 646 7.06 28.21 -3.34
N GLU A 647 6.81 29.53 -3.46
CA GLU A 647 6.33 30.17 -4.70
C GLU A 647 5.04 29.55 -5.27
N GLN A 648 4.19 29.04 -4.38
CA GLN A 648 2.95 28.38 -4.77
C GLN A 648 1.93 29.37 -5.32
N THR A 649 1.24 28.98 -6.38
CA THR A 649 0.11 29.74 -6.93
C THR A 649 -1.08 29.71 -5.98
N THR A 650 -1.77 30.84 -5.84
CA THR A 650 -2.90 30.99 -4.91
C THR A 650 -4.25 30.68 -5.52
N VAL A 651 -4.36 30.67 -6.86
CA VAL A 651 -5.62 30.44 -7.59
C VAL A 651 -6.26 29.10 -7.23
N ASN A 652 -5.44 28.05 -7.18
CA ASN A 652 -5.84 26.71 -6.78
C ASN A 652 -4.76 26.13 -5.85
N PRO A 653 -4.95 26.26 -4.52
CA PRO A 653 -3.91 25.94 -3.55
C PRO A 653 -3.74 24.43 -3.36
N ILE A 654 -2.51 24.03 -3.04
CA ILE A 654 -2.18 22.68 -2.59
C ILE A 654 -2.95 22.41 -1.28
N GLN A 655 -3.70 21.31 -1.24
CA GLN A 655 -4.54 20.96 -0.10
C GLN A 655 -3.82 20.12 0.94
N ASN A 656 -2.91 19.26 0.47
CA ASN A 656 -2.11 18.41 1.33
C ASN A 656 -0.76 18.15 0.68
N MET A 657 0.22 17.82 1.53
CA MET A 657 1.57 17.47 1.12
C MET A 657 2.03 16.26 1.90
N GLU A 658 2.66 15.33 1.21
CA GLU A 658 3.23 14.14 1.82
C GLU A 658 4.68 13.95 1.37
N ILE A 659 5.58 13.89 2.35
CA ILE A 659 7.00 13.61 2.12
C ILE A 659 7.24 12.13 2.38
N ARG A 660 7.71 11.42 1.36
CA ARG A 660 7.88 9.96 1.39
C ARG A 660 9.34 9.57 1.23
N TYR A 661 9.61 8.30 1.54
CA TYR A 661 10.88 7.63 1.17
C TYR A 661 12.12 8.37 1.68
N GLY A 662 12.10 8.79 2.95
CA GLY A 662 13.21 9.54 3.56
C GLY A 662 13.46 10.90 2.93
N GLY A 663 12.43 11.53 2.34
CA GLY A 663 12.54 12.83 1.68
C GLY A 663 13.01 12.77 0.23
N THR A 664 12.85 11.63 -0.44
CA THR A 664 13.23 11.45 -1.86
C THR A 664 12.05 11.53 -2.83
N SER A 665 10.80 11.53 -2.31
CA SER A 665 9.58 11.79 -3.08
C SER A 665 8.68 12.76 -2.32
N VAL A 666 8.04 13.68 -3.05
CA VAL A 666 7.04 14.61 -2.53
C VAL A 666 5.76 14.46 -3.35
N VAL A 667 4.65 14.21 -2.67
CA VAL A 667 3.31 14.12 -3.28
C VAL A 667 2.49 15.33 -2.85
N LEU A 668 1.89 16.01 -3.82
CA LEU A 668 1.07 17.20 -3.65
C LEU A 668 -0.35 16.92 -4.14
N TYR A 669 -1.33 17.35 -3.35
CA TYR A 669 -2.73 17.04 -3.60
C TYR A 669 -3.54 18.30 -3.94
N TYR A 670 -4.35 18.21 -5.00
CA TYR A 670 -5.26 19.25 -5.45
C TYR A 670 -6.69 18.70 -5.55
N TYR A 671 -7.70 19.52 -5.24
CA TYR A 671 -9.10 19.11 -5.41
C TYR A 671 -9.44 18.76 -6.86
N ASN A 672 -8.94 19.56 -7.80
CA ASN A 672 -9.01 19.39 -9.24
C ASN A 672 -8.02 20.35 -9.91
N MET A 673 -7.84 20.24 -11.22
CA MET A 673 -7.12 21.21 -12.05
C MET A 673 -7.95 21.54 -13.29
N GLY A 674 -7.99 22.81 -13.66
CA GLY A 674 -8.49 23.30 -14.94
C GLY A 674 -7.36 23.83 -15.81
N THR A 675 -7.66 24.85 -16.61
CA THR A 675 -6.67 25.53 -17.47
C THR A 675 -5.70 26.42 -16.69
N GLU A 676 -5.98 26.71 -15.42
CA GLU A 676 -5.09 27.50 -14.58
C GLU A 676 -3.74 26.80 -14.40
N ARG A 677 -2.66 27.59 -14.40
CA ARG A 677 -1.33 27.05 -14.13
C ARG A 677 -1.12 26.90 -12.63
N ASN A 678 -1.10 25.65 -12.19
CA ASN A 678 -0.78 25.25 -10.83
C ASN A 678 0.74 25.12 -10.71
N CYS A 679 1.39 26.14 -10.14
CA CYS A 679 2.84 26.18 -10.06
C CYS A 679 3.34 26.23 -8.62
N PHE A 680 4.51 25.65 -8.39
CA PHE A 680 5.25 25.71 -7.13
C PHE A 680 6.73 25.42 -7.38
N THR A 681 7.57 25.72 -6.39
CA THR A 681 9.01 25.44 -6.41
C THR A 681 9.37 24.46 -5.31
N VAL A 682 10.11 23.41 -5.67
CA VAL A 682 10.62 22.37 -4.76
C VAL A 682 12.12 22.55 -4.52
N PRO A 683 12.55 23.13 -3.39
CA PRO A 683 13.95 23.07 -2.95
C PRO A 683 14.33 21.68 -2.43
N ALA A 684 15.43 21.13 -2.93
CA ALA A 684 16.02 19.88 -2.48
C ALA A 684 17.55 20.01 -2.40
N TYR A 685 18.15 19.32 -1.42
CA TYR A 685 19.58 19.43 -1.15
C TYR A 685 20.30 18.12 -1.43
N ARG A 686 21.45 18.19 -2.08
CA ARG A 686 22.33 17.06 -2.34
C ARG A 686 23.05 16.64 -1.05
N ARG A 687 22.41 15.77 -0.27
CA ARG A 687 22.94 15.24 1.00
C ARG A 687 23.98 14.14 0.78
N PHE A 688 23.92 13.42 -0.34
CA PHE A 688 24.80 12.29 -0.62
C PHE A 688 25.54 12.45 -1.96
N LYS A 689 26.77 11.95 -2.01
CA LYS A 689 27.60 11.98 -3.23
C LYS A 689 27.25 10.79 -4.11
N VAL A 690 26.57 11.08 -5.22
CA VAL A 690 26.22 10.11 -6.25
C VAL A 690 26.72 10.62 -7.60
N ALA A 691 27.45 9.80 -8.35
CA ALA A 691 27.91 10.04 -9.71
C ALA A 691 27.22 9.08 -10.68
N LEU A 692 27.24 9.42 -11.98
CA LEU A 692 26.53 8.69 -13.03
C LEU A 692 25.02 8.58 -12.74
N LYS A 693 24.45 9.64 -12.16
CA LYS A 693 23.04 9.70 -11.75
C LYS A 693 22.14 9.47 -12.95
N ARG A 694 21.14 8.60 -12.77
CA ARG A 694 20.06 8.40 -13.75
C ARG A 694 19.05 9.56 -13.64
N PRO A 695 18.27 9.84 -14.69
CA PRO A 695 17.25 10.88 -14.65
C PRO A 695 16.18 10.56 -13.58
N ALA A 696 15.60 11.61 -13.02
CA ALA A 696 14.39 11.55 -12.19
C ALA A 696 13.19 12.10 -12.97
N TYR A 697 11.98 11.97 -12.43
CA TYR A 697 10.76 12.39 -13.12
C TYR A 697 9.75 13.07 -12.20
N VAL A 698 8.84 13.80 -12.82
CA VAL A 698 7.63 14.34 -12.18
C VAL A 698 6.44 13.78 -12.93
N VAL A 699 5.39 13.38 -12.21
CA VAL A 699 4.14 12.92 -12.79
C VAL A 699 3.02 13.80 -12.29
N VAL A 700 2.10 14.18 -13.18
CA VAL A 700 0.78 14.70 -12.84
C VAL A 700 -0.25 13.73 -13.38
N TYR A 701 -1.26 13.38 -12.57
CA TYR A 701 -2.32 12.48 -13.00
C TYR A 701 -3.63 12.77 -12.26
N ASP A 702 -4.74 12.43 -12.93
CA ASP A 702 -6.08 12.43 -12.36
C ASP A 702 -6.26 11.12 -11.56
N TYR A 703 -6.54 11.23 -10.26
CA TYR A 703 -6.60 10.09 -9.36
C TYR A 703 -7.72 9.11 -9.71
N SER A 704 -8.85 9.65 -10.16
CA SER A 704 -10.04 8.86 -10.52
C SER A 704 -10.04 8.45 -11.98
N ASN A 705 -9.11 8.94 -12.81
CA ASN A 705 -8.99 8.59 -14.22
C ASN A 705 -7.53 8.66 -14.73
N THR A 706 -6.72 7.70 -14.30
CA THR A 706 -5.32 7.47 -14.74
C THR A 706 -5.20 6.73 -16.06
#